data_AF-A0AAV2R443-F1
#
_entry.id   AF-A0AAV2R443-F1
#
_cell.length_a   1.000
_cell.length_b   1.000
_cell.length_c   1.000
_cell.angle_alpha   90.00
_cell.angle_beta   90.00
_cell.angle_gamma   90.00
#
_symmetry.space_group_name_H-M   'P 1'
#
loop_
_entity.id
_entity.type
_entity.pdbx_description
1 polymer ?
#
loop_
_entity_poly.entity_id
_entity_poly.type
_entity_poly.pdbx_seq_one_letter_code
_entity_poly.pdbx_strand_id
1 'polypeptide(L)'
;MDLTEAIVAFIYGNIRHTFPQTPLLNGTGDRPITGASMTMDQDGRPRTRQGEGSTSGGAGRPTTSGRPLTSRPLSAAIRGAPGTASRLISTAAMQRPGTRTGVATGIGFATPISVTDRPITQQGLSGMKTGSRGPQRQVQDKTYFMGLLRTKLGDLSSEIGTLGSEIDSMKAEQSTFLTYDKKVKEMAQELTELQGNLADYNLLVDLVNTDTELGEIQLEHKELKEANDQEAQKLDIIFTRKQELENITKQLEKEIEEERHMGESLVEAMQPELRHKYMELRQVNTSLLQHLESTQLHLDTLDSRKQTLEDELATSKVKQDAVVLYEKLQELEEKRNEIQEENSKRGTPKEERERLLLQVKEDNAEIATMERQVSEVQEHIRRIQEDLHNLDQDLEENQSERSQKYRELRKREETMDTFLESFDSNKTEELQRLGELEENNVRLLEKLSRNMQHFGNLPSSRDFETMRGDLAFKEGELEKSRYTEQGLKQEHLNLQSNLQKIEALESKVQTEMVELKERLITMEKEIQEFSDLNGVKVRAEEKRRNLAEKKEELEIRKASVTQALKDIIAEVTAIKNQLNENETHTQLVNLEKKWLNLEQNNFILNEFVAARRAESNILPVKNQAMKLLQEYNKNIQEVLTSGGNMI
;
A
#
# COMPACT_ATOMS: atom_id res chain seq x y z
N MET A 1 -59.40 14.01 -33.10
CA MET A 1 -58.94 13.32 -34.34
C MET A 1 -57.57 13.80 -34.80
N ASP A 2 -56.46 13.23 -34.34
CA ASP A 2 -56.14 12.71 -32.99
C ASP A 2 -54.62 12.55 -32.90
N LEU A 3 -53.92 13.65 -32.62
CA LEU A 3 -52.53 13.62 -32.11
C LEU A 3 -52.49 13.43 -30.58
N THR A 4 -53.67 13.27 -29.98
CA THR A 4 -53.96 13.05 -28.57
C THR A 4 -53.85 11.60 -28.12
N GLU A 5 -53.73 10.62 -29.02
CA GLU A 5 -53.67 9.19 -28.65
C GLU A 5 -52.25 8.58 -28.59
N ALA A 6 -51.23 9.22 -29.18
CA ALA A 6 -49.86 8.69 -29.16
C ALA A 6 -49.08 9.00 -27.86
N ILE A 7 -49.41 10.11 -27.18
CA ILE A 7 -48.73 10.53 -25.93
C ILE A 7 -49.31 9.80 -24.70
N VAL A 8 -50.52 9.24 -24.81
CA VAL A 8 -51.20 8.50 -23.73
C VAL A 8 -50.50 7.18 -23.39
N ALA A 9 -49.64 6.66 -24.28
CA ALA A 9 -48.90 5.41 -24.07
C ALA A 9 -47.66 5.53 -23.14
N PHE A 10 -47.25 6.74 -22.72
CA PHE A 10 -46.08 6.93 -21.84
C PHE A 10 -46.42 7.43 -20.42
N ILE A 11 -47.72 7.60 -20.10
CA ILE A 11 -48.18 8.30 -18.88
C ILE A 11 -48.93 7.38 -17.89
N TYR A 12 -49.20 6.10 -18.20
CA TYR A 12 -49.92 5.20 -17.29
C TYR A 12 -49.29 3.82 -17.06
N GLY A 13 -48.98 3.54 -15.79
CA GLY A 13 -48.62 2.23 -15.22
C GLY A 13 -47.18 2.18 -14.69
N ASN A 14 -46.89 1.85 -13.43
CA ASN A 14 -47.70 1.43 -12.27
C ASN A 14 -47.01 1.96 -10.99
N ILE A 15 -47.71 2.58 -10.03
CA ILE A 15 -48.50 1.95 -8.94
C ILE A 15 -47.65 1.14 -7.93
N ARG A 16 -47.65 1.65 -6.68
CA ARG A 16 -47.45 1.02 -5.34
C ARG A 16 -46.05 0.85 -4.71
N HIS A 17 -46.00 1.30 -3.44
CA HIS A 17 -45.31 0.78 -2.22
C HIS A 17 -43.84 0.30 -2.36
N THR A 18 -42.88 0.71 -1.52
CA THR A 18 -42.85 0.53 -0.05
C THR A 18 -41.70 1.35 0.60
N PHE A 19 -41.87 1.78 1.86
CA PHE A 19 -40.74 1.94 2.81
C PHE A 19 -40.16 0.54 3.12
N PRO A 20 -38.84 0.34 3.28
CA PRO A 20 -38.21 0.76 4.53
C PRO A 20 -36.71 1.17 4.48
N GLN A 21 -36.33 1.89 5.55
CA GLN A 21 -35.06 1.85 6.29
C GLN A 21 -33.81 1.20 5.65
N THR A 22 -32.72 1.96 5.58
CA THR A 22 -31.34 1.45 5.65
C THR A 22 -30.64 1.97 6.91
N PRO A 23 -29.70 1.22 7.52
CA PRO A 23 -29.24 1.48 8.88
C PRO A 23 -28.03 2.41 8.95
N LEU A 24 -27.96 3.19 10.03
CA LEU A 24 -26.70 3.75 10.53
C LEU A 24 -25.89 2.60 11.15
N LEU A 25 -24.62 2.46 10.77
CA LEU A 25 -23.68 1.57 11.45
C LEU A 25 -22.38 2.31 11.73
N ASN A 26 -22.18 2.66 13.01
CA ASN A 26 -20.93 3.20 13.51
C ASN A 26 -19.84 2.12 13.43
N GLY A 27 -18.82 2.34 12.60
CA GLY A 27 -17.57 1.57 12.63
C GLY A 27 -16.59 2.24 13.59
N THR A 28 -16.25 1.54 14.68
CA THR A 28 -15.30 1.99 15.70
C THR A 28 -13.87 2.07 15.17
N GLY A 29 -13.30 3.28 15.11
CA GLY A 29 -11.88 3.48 14.83
C GLY A 29 -11.06 3.56 16.12
N ASP A 30 -10.44 2.46 16.51
CA ASP A 30 -9.47 2.46 17.61
C ASP A 30 -8.21 3.27 17.24
N ARG A 31 -7.76 4.10 18.18
CA ARG A 31 -6.43 4.74 18.14
C ARG A 31 -5.57 4.16 19.27
N PRO A 32 -4.31 3.77 19.01
CA PRO A 32 -3.44 3.27 20.05
C PRO A 32 -3.03 4.37 21.03
N ILE A 33 -2.97 4.02 22.31
CA ILE A 33 -2.52 4.90 23.40
C ILE A 33 -1.00 4.81 23.53
N THR A 34 -0.32 5.95 23.43
CA THR A 34 1.08 6.13 23.84
C THR A 34 1.18 6.46 25.33
N GLY A 35 2.01 5.74 26.10
CA GLY A 35 2.48 6.28 27.41
C GLY A 35 2.86 5.28 28.51
N ALA A 36 4.13 4.86 28.53
CA ALA A 36 4.93 4.54 29.73
C ALA A 36 6.39 4.39 29.24
N SER A 37 7.35 5.26 29.59
CA SER A 37 7.96 5.49 30.91
C SER A 37 8.73 4.28 31.45
N MET A 38 10.06 4.31 31.31
CA MET A 38 11.08 3.92 32.31
C MET A 38 12.48 4.13 31.71
N THR A 39 13.33 4.94 32.35
CA THR A 39 14.75 5.15 32.00
C THR A 39 15.57 5.32 33.28
N MET A 40 16.85 4.89 33.25
CA MET A 40 17.86 4.85 34.32
C MET A 40 17.78 3.67 35.33
N ASP A 41 18.74 2.75 35.19
CA ASP A 41 19.91 2.55 36.08
C ASP A 41 20.99 1.89 35.19
N GLN A 42 22.21 2.42 34.99
CA GLN A 42 23.38 2.63 35.86
C GLN A 42 24.17 1.37 36.29
N ASP A 43 25.46 1.41 35.91
CA ASP A 43 26.67 0.72 36.40
C ASP A 43 26.83 -0.82 36.32
N GLY A 44 27.99 -1.26 35.78
CA GLY A 44 28.33 -2.69 35.72
C GLY A 44 29.50 -3.19 34.84
N ARG A 45 30.51 -2.39 34.47
CA ARG A 45 31.83 -2.89 34.00
C ARG A 45 32.80 -2.96 35.21
N PRO A 46 33.95 -3.69 35.20
CA PRO A 46 34.65 -4.34 34.08
C PRO A 46 35.27 -5.75 34.36
N ARG A 47 35.74 -6.47 33.32
CA ARG A 47 37.19 -6.77 33.08
C ARG A 47 37.44 -7.85 32.01
N THR A 48 38.47 -7.62 31.22
CA THR A 48 39.13 -8.57 30.32
C THR A 48 40.05 -9.55 31.07
N ARG A 49 40.10 -10.83 30.67
CA ARG A 49 41.32 -11.66 30.80
C ARG A 49 41.37 -12.77 29.74
N GLN A 50 42.58 -13.02 29.23
CA GLN A 50 42.92 -14.12 28.32
C GLN A 50 42.84 -15.50 29.01
N GLY A 51 42.65 -16.56 28.23
CA GLY A 51 42.86 -17.96 28.61
C GLY A 51 42.66 -18.89 27.41
N GLU A 52 43.65 -19.73 27.10
CA GLU A 52 43.65 -20.66 25.96
C GLU A 52 42.86 -21.96 26.26
N GLY A 53 42.47 -22.72 25.22
CA GLY A 53 42.12 -24.14 25.40
C GLY A 53 41.10 -24.73 24.42
N SER A 54 41.59 -25.58 23.51
CA SER A 54 40.86 -26.60 22.72
C SER A 54 39.77 -27.39 23.50
N THR A 55 38.69 -27.96 22.92
CA THR A 55 38.66 -28.95 21.80
C THR A 55 37.25 -29.18 21.19
N SER A 56 37.21 -29.45 19.88
CA SER A 56 36.29 -30.31 19.08
C SER A 56 34.84 -30.68 19.51
N GLY A 57 33.89 -30.50 18.56
CA GLY A 57 32.61 -31.25 18.43
C GLY A 57 31.42 -30.35 18.06
N GLY A 58 30.51 -30.66 17.13
CA GLY A 58 30.49 -31.82 16.22
C GLY A 58 29.11 -32.31 15.72
N ALA A 59 28.18 -31.44 15.31
CA ALA A 59 26.92 -31.77 14.60
C ALA A 59 26.30 -30.46 14.05
N GLY A 60 25.45 -30.41 13.02
CA GLY A 60 24.87 -31.46 12.19
C GLY A 60 23.46 -31.04 11.75
N ARG A 61 23.31 -30.42 10.56
CA ARG A 61 21.99 -30.08 9.97
C ARG A 61 21.17 -31.34 9.65
N PRO A 62 19.86 -31.19 9.44
CA PRO A 62 19.37 -31.59 8.11
C PRO A 62 18.63 -30.47 7.36
N THR A 63 18.73 -30.53 6.04
CA THR A 63 18.08 -29.65 5.07
C THR A 63 16.89 -30.35 4.43
N THR A 64 15.75 -29.65 4.28
CA THR A 64 14.60 -30.17 3.54
C THR A 64 14.47 -29.45 2.19
N SER A 65 14.70 -30.19 1.11
CA SER A 65 14.55 -29.67 -0.26
C SER A 65 13.16 -30.00 -0.80
N GLY A 66 12.52 -29.03 -1.47
CA GLY A 66 11.19 -29.22 -2.04
C GLY A 66 10.93 -28.35 -3.26
N ARG A 67 11.16 -28.90 -4.46
CA ARG A 67 10.41 -28.54 -5.68
C ARG A 67 10.61 -29.59 -6.80
N PRO A 68 9.59 -29.85 -7.64
CA PRO A 68 9.61 -30.97 -8.59
C PRO A 68 10.15 -30.57 -9.96
N LEU A 69 10.78 -31.53 -10.65
CA LEU A 69 11.08 -31.47 -12.09
C LEU A 69 10.07 -32.30 -12.88
N THR A 70 9.66 -31.78 -14.04
CA THR A 70 8.76 -32.49 -14.96
C THR A 70 9.35 -32.64 -16.36
N SER A 71 9.04 -33.79 -16.96
CA SER A 71 8.99 -34.04 -18.41
C SER A 71 10.26 -34.08 -19.28
N ARG A 72 10.61 -35.33 -19.62
CA ARG A 72 10.81 -35.92 -20.97
C ARG A 72 12.24 -36.02 -21.56
N PRO A 73 12.49 -37.06 -22.39
CA PRO A 73 13.84 -37.47 -22.80
C PRO A 73 14.16 -37.21 -24.28
N LEU A 74 15.45 -37.30 -24.63
CA LEU A 74 15.91 -37.62 -25.99
C LEU A 74 17.05 -38.65 -25.98
N SER A 75 17.22 -39.35 -27.09
CA SER A 75 17.93 -40.63 -27.18
C SER A 75 19.32 -40.57 -27.83
N ALA A 76 20.13 -41.58 -27.48
CA ALA A 76 21.05 -42.33 -28.35
C ALA A 76 22.27 -41.64 -29.03
N ALA A 77 23.47 -42.00 -28.54
CA ALA A 77 24.65 -42.37 -29.34
C ALA A 77 25.66 -43.12 -28.40
N ILE A 78 25.93 -44.42 -28.53
CA ILE A 78 26.81 -45.13 -29.51
C ILE A 78 28.32 -45.16 -29.11
N ARG A 79 28.86 -46.40 -29.02
CA ARG A 79 30.28 -46.86 -28.93
C ARG A 79 31.05 -46.77 -27.61
N GLY A 80 31.76 -47.86 -27.27
CA GLY A 80 32.98 -47.83 -26.42
C GLY A 80 33.13 -48.98 -25.40
N ALA A 81 33.49 -50.19 -25.83
CA ALA A 81 33.85 -51.32 -24.95
C ALA A 81 35.35 -51.27 -24.53
N PRO A 82 35.96 -52.25 -23.79
CA PRO A 82 35.41 -53.37 -23.00
C PRO A 82 36.11 -53.64 -21.62
N GLY A 83 35.57 -54.60 -20.84
CA GLY A 83 36.32 -55.40 -19.82
C GLY A 83 36.30 -54.87 -18.38
N THR A 84 36.28 -55.70 -17.32
CA THR A 84 36.80 -57.08 -17.18
C THR A 84 35.92 -58.03 -16.33
N ALA A 85 36.17 -59.34 -16.51
CA ALA A 85 35.58 -60.52 -15.83
C ALA A 85 35.40 -60.39 -14.30
N SER A 86 34.26 -60.73 -13.71
CA SER A 86 33.74 -62.10 -13.44
C SER A 86 34.59 -62.95 -12.47
N ARG A 87 34.04 -63.22 -11.28
CA ARG A 87 34.34 -64.38 -10.43
C ARG A 87 33.09 -64.84 -9.69
N LEU A 88 32.54 -66.00 -10.03
CA LEU A 88 31.58 -66.73 -9.17
C LEU A 88 31.71 -68.25 -9.28
N ILE A 89 31.47 -68.88 -8.12
CA ILE A 89 31.52 -70.31 -7.77
C ILE A 89 30.49 -70.46 -6.61
N SER A 90 29.72 -71.53 -6.42
CA SER A 90 29.97 -72.92 -6.82
C SER A 90 28.75 -73.69 -7.37
N THR A 91 29.10 -74.76 -8.08
CA THR A 91 28.36 -76.00 -8.34
C THR A 91 27.44 -76.55 -7.22
N ALA A 92 26.37 -77.23 -7.66
CA ALA A 92 25.71 -78.42 -7.04
C ALA A 92 24.89 -78.24 -5.74
N ALA A 93 23.85 -79.04 -5.42
CA ALA A 93 22.96 -79.95 -6.20
C ALA A 93 21.80 -80.45 -5.29
N MET A 94 20.79 -81.14 -5.85
CA MET A 94 19.76 -81.96 -5.16
C MET A 94 18.72 -81.22 -4.27
N GLN A 95 17.57 -81.79 -3.89
CA GLN A 95 16.53 -82.57 -4.59
C GLN A 95 15.22 -82.49 -3.74
N ARG A 96 14.05 -82.54 -4.41
CA ARG A 96 12.70 -83.06 -4.01
C ARG A 96 12.43 -83.53 -2.55
N PRO A 97 11.17 -83.44 -2.02
CA PRO A 97 9.96 -83.96 -2.69
C PRO A 97 8.63 -83.18 -2.43
N GLY A 98 7.50 -83.72 -2.91
CA GLY A 98 6.15 -83.17 -2.68
C GLY A 98 5.05 -84.24 -2.57
N THR A 99 3.79 -83.80 -2.39
CA THR A 99 2.59 -84.65 -2.20
C THR A 99 1.35 -83.95 -2.79
N ARG A 100 0.63 -84.57 -3.76
CA ARG A 100 -0.73 -85.17 -3.69
C ARG A 100 -1.87 -84.20 -3.27
N THR A 101 -3.08 -84.14 -3.87
CA THR A 101 -3.80 -84.74 -5.05
C THR A 101 -5.12 -83.94 -5.24
N GLY A 102 -5.92 -84.00 -6.32
CA GLY A 102 -5.92 -84.74 -7.59
C GLY A 102 -7.36 -85.09 -8.10
N VAL A 103 -7.51 -85.54 -9.36
CA VAL A 103 -8.77 -86.07 -10.02
C VAL A 103 -9.78 -84.96 -10.46
N ALA A 104 -10.40 -84.93 -11.66
CA ALA A 104 -10.63 -85.91 -12.74
C ALA A 104 -10.64 -85.33 -14.18
N THR A 105 -10.49 -86.19 -15.21
CA THR A 105 -11.01 -86.12 -16.62
C THR A 105 -11.03 -84.78 -17.39
N GLY A 106 -10.47 -84.63 -18.61
CA GLY A 106 -9.71 -85.55 -19.48
C GLY A 106 -9.64 -85.03 -20.93
N ILE A 107 -8.70 -85.55 -21.74
CA ILE A 107 -8.49 -85.26 -23.19
C ILE A 107 -8.02 -83.82 -23.51
N GLY A 108 -6.84 -83.55 -24.10
CA GLY A 108 -5.74 -84.45 -24.46
C GLY A 108 -4.48 -83.69 -24.94
N PHE A 109 -3.30 -84.27 -24.64
CA PHE A 109 -1.98 -84.18 -25.29
C PHE A 109 -1.77 -83.17 -26.46
N ALA A 110 -0.67 -82.42 -26.58
CA ALA A 110 0.71 -82.72 -26.15
C ALA A 110 1.62 -81.47 -26.14
N THR A 111 2.50 -81.37 -25.14
CA THR A 111 3.77 -80.65 -25.26
C THR A 111 4.92 -81.66 -25.23
N PRO A 112 5.97 -81.46 -26.04
CA PRO A 112 7.28 -82.00 -25.70
C PRO A 112 8.40 -80.95 -25.75
N ILE A 113 9.12 -80.88 -24.64
CA ILE A 113 10.41 -80.22 -24.46
C ILE A 113 11.47 -80.92 -25.32
N SER A 114 12.46 -80.17 -25.81
CA SER A 114 13.57 -80.66 -26.64
C SER A 114 14.93 -80.33 -26.02
N VAL A 115 15.71 -81.34 -25.64
CA VAL A 115 17.19 -81.26 -25.50
C VAL A 115 17.84 -82.61 -25.88
N THR A 116 18.71 -82.55 -26.90
CA THR A 116 19.89 -83.36 -27.31
C THR A 116 20.32 -84.60 -26.48
N ASP A 117 21.00 -85.64 -27.02
CA ASP A 117 21.97 -85.62 -28.14
C ASP A 117 22.25 -87.03 -28.79
N ARG A 118 22.58 -87.04 -30.09
CA ARG A 118 23.27 -88.10 -30.92
C ARG A 118 22.57 -89.48 -31.20
N PRO A 119 23.10 -90.30 -32.16
CA PRO A 119 23.03 -90.00 -33.59
C PRO A 119 22.67 -91.22 -34.47
N ILE A 120 21.82 -91.10 -35.50
CA ILE A 120 22.00 -91.86 -36.76
C ILE A 120 21.19 -91.31 -37.94
N THR A 121 21.75 -91.55 -39.12
CA THR A 121 21.37 -91.13 -40.48
C THR A 121 19.90 -91.31 -40.89
N GLN A 122 19.30 -90.29 -41.52
CA GLN A 122 18.84 -90.39 -42.91
C GLN A 122 18.52 -89.04 -43.58
N GLN A 123 18.97 -88.92 -44.84
CA GLN A 123 18.52 -88.08 -45.95
C GLN A 123 17.52 -86.93 -45.67
N GLY A 124 18.00 -85.70 -45.85
CA GLY A 124 17.18 -84.49 -45.84
C GLY A 124 18.01 -83.24 -46.08
N LEU A 125 18.82 -83.23 -47.14
CA LEU A 125 19.67 -82.09 -47.51
C LEU A 125 18.80 -80.83 -47.61
N SER A 126 19.06 -79.86 -46.72
CA SER A 126 18.47 -78.54 -46.77
C SER A 126 18.73 -77.94 -48.15
N GLY A 127 17.67 -77.86 -48.95
CA GLY A 127 17.68 -77.07 -50.17
C GLY A 127 17.89 -75.62 -49.77
N MET A 128 19.13 -75.14 -49.90
CA MET A 128 19.41 -73.71 -49.92
C MET A 128 18.33 -73.05 -50.77
N LYS A 129 17.59 -72.10 -50.20
CA LYS A 129 16.86 -71.10 -50.99
C LYS A 129 17.90 -70.25 -51.71
N THR A 130 18.46 -70.83 -52.77
CA THR A 130 19.14 -70.11 -53.82
C THR A 130 18.12 -69.09 -54.33
N GLY A 131 18.34 -67.82 -53.99
CA GLY A 131 17.59 -66.74 -54.61
C GLY A 131 17.86 -66.85 -56.10
N SER A 132 16.88 -67.33 -56.86
CA SER A 132 17.00 -67.61 -58.29
C SER A 132 17.04 -66.31 -59.09
N ARG A 133 18.12 -65.55 -58.91
CA ARG A 133 18.66 -64.66 -59.93
C ARG A 133 19.34 -65.52 -60.98
N GLY A 134 18.51 -66.22 -61.76
CA GLY A 134 18.92 -66.71 -63.06
C GLY A 134 19.38 -65.54 -63.95
N PRO A 135 20.12 -65.81 -65.03
CA PRO A 135 20.68 -64.76 -65.88
C PRO A 135 19.58 -63.80 -66.33
N GLN A 136 19.85 -62.50 -66.16
CA GLN A 136 18.90 -61.44 -66.45
C GLN A 136 18.44 -61.56 -67.91
N ARG A 137 17.12 -61.73 -68.12
CA ARG A 137 16.53 -61.90 -69.45
C ARG A 137 17.01 -60.77 -70.38
N GLN A 138 17.71 -61.15 -71.45
CA GLN A 138 18.40 -60.20 -72.34
C GLN A 138 17.44 -59.40 -73.23
N VAL A 139 16.17 -59.81 -73.32
CA VAL A 139 15.08 -59.09 -74.00
C VAL A 139 13.91 -58.92 -73.02
N GLN A 140 13.38 -57.70 -72.93
CA GLN A 140 12.42 -57.26 -71.92
C GLN A 140 11.06 -56.92 -72.55
N ASP A 141 10.25 -57.93 -72.83
CA ASP A 141 8.92 -57.75 -73.41
C ASP A 141 7.89 -57.26 -72.37
N LYS A 142 6.71 -56.81 -72.82
CA LYS A 142 5.59 -56.40 -71.94
C LYS A 142 5.28 -57.41 -70.83
N THR A 143 5.35 -58.71 -71.14
CA THR A 143 5.11 -59.80 -70.17
C THR A 143 6.20 -59.88 -69.08
N TYR A 144 7.45 -59.55 -69.39
CA TYR A 144 8.53 -59.46 -68.41
C TYR A 144 8.28 -58.32 -67.42
N PHE A 145 7.96 -57.12 -67.92
CA PHE A 145 7.62 -55.98 -67.06
C PHE A 145 6.35 -56.21 -66.23
N MET A 146 5.31 -56.84 -66.80
CA MET A 146 4.11 -57.23 -66.04
C MET A 146 4.40 -58.28 -64.96
N GLY A 147 5.32 -59.22 -65.21
CA GLY A 147 5.80 -60.18 -64.22
C GLY A 147 6.55 -59.48 -63.08
N LEU A 148 7.51 -58.60 -63.43
CA LEU A 148 8.27 -57.81 -62.47
C LEU A 148 7.37 -56.89 -61.64
N LEU A 149 6.38 -56.24 -62.26
CA LEU A 149 5.37 -55.43 -61.56
C LEU A 149 4.51 -56.26 -60.61
N ARG A 150 4.11 -57.48 -60.99
CA ARG A 150 3.38 -58.39 -60.08
C ARG A 150 4.23 -58.87 -58.92
N THR A 151 5.50 -59.20 -59.15
CA THR A 151 6.44 -59.51 -58.06
C THR A 151 6.62 -58.30 -57.16
N LYS A 152 6.80 -57.10 -57.70
CA LYS A 152 6.93 -55.86 -56.90
C LYS A 152 5.65 -55.47 -56.16
N LEU A 153 4.47 -55.73 -56.73
CA LEU A 153 3.18 -55.61 -56.02
C LEU A 153 3.03 -56.66 -54.92
N GLY A 154 3.55 -57.87 -55.13
CA GLY A 154 3.66 -58.90 -54.09
C GLY A 154 4.57 -58.47 -52.95
N ASP A 155 5.79 -58.03 -53.27
CA ASP A 155 6.78 -57.49 -52.33
C ASP A 155 6.15 -56.33 -51.52
N LEU A 156 5.53 -55.36 -52.19
CA LEU A 156 4.83 -54.24 -51.55
C LEU A 156 3.64 -54.69 -50.70
N SER A 157 2.88 -55.71 -51.11
CA SER A 157 1.77 -56.23 -50.32
C SER A 157 2.25 -56.97 -49.06
N SER A 158 3.37 -57.70 -49.15
CA SER A 158 4.02 -58.26 -47.96
C SER A 158 4.59 -57.17 -47.06
N GLU A 159 5.17 -56.11 -47.61
CA GLU A 159 5.72 -54.99 -46.83
C GLU A 159 4.61 -54.18 -46.13
N ILE A 160 3.47 -53.98 -46.79
CA ILE A 160 2.26 -53.40 -46.16
C ILE A 160 1.74 -54.31 -45.04
N GLY A 161 1.83 -55.63 -45.22
CA GLY A 161 1.46 -56.61 -44.19
C GLY A 161 2.40 -56.60 -42.97
N THR A 162 3.72 -56.52 -43.18
CA THR A 162 4.70 -56.42 -42.10
C THR A 162 4.58 -55.09 -41.37
N LEU A 163 4.51 -53.97 -42.09
CA LEU A 163 4.29 -52.64 -41.50
C LEU A 163 2.95 -52.57 -40.74
N GLY A 164 1.88 -53.20 -41.23
CA GLY A 164 0.61 -53.31 -40.51
C GLY A 164 0.74 -54.06 -39.18
N SER A 165 1.42 -55.22 -39.20
CA SER A 165 1.71 -55.99 -37.98
C SER A 165 2.63 -55.25 -37.01
N GLU A 166 3.59 -54.47 -37.52
CA GLU A 166 4.50 -53.65 -36.72
C GLU A 166 3.77 -52.46 -36.08
N ILE A 167 2.84 -51.82 -36.80
CA ILE A 167 1.96 -50.78 -36.26
C ILE A 167 1.08 -51.32 -35.12
N ASP A 168 0.52 -52.52 -35.24
CA ASP A 168 -0.30 -53.10 -34.18
C ASP A 168 0.54 -53.60 -33.00
N SER A 169 1.79 -54.07 -33.24
CA SER A 169 2.77 -54.30 -32.17
C SER A 169 3.09 -53.01 -31.42
N MET A 170 3.42 -51.92 -32.15
CA MET A 170 3.70 -50.61 -31.55
C MET A 170 2.51 -50.07 -30.74
N LYS A 171 1.26 -50.26 -31.18
CA LYS A 171 0.07 -49.88 -30.38
C LYS A 171 -0.06 -50.70 -29.11
N ALA A 172 0.16 -52.01 -29.19
CA ALA A 172 0.13 -52.90 -28.02
C ALA A 172 1.24 -52.52 -27.03
N GLU A 173 2.47 -52.35 -27.52
CA GLU A 173 3.63 -51.88 -26.76
C GLU A 173 3.37 -50.51 -26.13
N GLN A 174 2.82 -49.53 -26.87
CA GLN A 174 2.48 -48.21 -26.34
C GLN A 174 1.41 -48.29 -25.23
N SER A 175 0.44 -49.19 -25.34
CA SER A 175 -0.54 -49.43 -24.26
C SER A 175 0.11 -50.02 -23.01
N THR A 176 1.05 -50.97 -23.18
CA THR A 176 1.82 -51.53 -22.05
C THR A 176 2.81 -50.52 -21.48
N PHE A 177 3.41 -49.65 -22.30
CA PHE A 177 4.34 -48.61 -21.86
C PHE A 177 3.69 -47.66 -20.85
N LEU A 178 2.42 -47.29 -21.05
CA LEU A 178 1.68 -46.48 -20.08
C LEU A 178 1.44 -47.22 -18.75
N THR A 179 1.21 -48.54 -18.77
CA THR A 179 1.07 -49.32 -17.53
C THR A 179 2.41 -49.53 -16.82
N TYR A 180 3.50 -49.65 -17.57
CA TYR A 180 4.86 -49.67 -17.03
C TYR A 180 5.28 -48.31 -16.47
N ASP A 181 5.01 -47.19 -17.14
CA ASP A 181 5.27 -45.83 -16.63
C ASP A 181 4.51 -45.56 -15.31
N LYS A 182 3.23 -45.98 -15.23
CA LYS A 182 2.47 -45.91 -13.99
C LYS A 182 3.10 -46.75 -12.88
N LYS A 183 3.45 -48.01 -13.16
CA LYS A 183 4.15 -48.88 -12.20
C LYS A 183 5.51 -48.35 -11.78
N VAL A 184 6.27 -47.74 -12.68
CA VAL A 184 7.57 -47.13 -12.37
C VAL A 184 7.39 -45.93 -11.43
N LYS A 185 6.34 -45.12 -11.61
CA LYS A 185 6.00 -44.04 -10.67
C LYS A 185 5.55 -44.56 -9.32
N GLU A 186 4.70 -45.58 -9.28
CA GLU A 186 4.26 -46.24 -8.03
C GLU A 186 5.46 -46.85 -7.29
N MET A 187 6.30 -47.65 -7.95
CA MET A 187 7.51 -48.22 -7.34
C MET A 187 8.53 -47.15 -6.94
N ALA A 188 8.64 -46.03 -7.67
CA ALA A 188 9.51 -44.92 -7.29
C ALA A 188 9.00 -44.22 -6.02
N GLN A 189 7.69 -44.02 -5.89
CA GLN A 189 7.08 -43.47 -4.69
C GLN A 189 7.27 -44.41 -3.49
N GLU A 190 6.96 -45.70 -3.64
CA GLU A 190 7.20 -46.73 -2.61
C GLU A 190 8.68 -46.76 -2.19
N LEU A 191 9.61 -46.64 -3.14
CA LEU A 191 11.05 -46.60 -2.86
C LEU A 191 11.45 -45.32 -2.09
N THR A 192 10.88 -44.15 -2.42
CA THR A 192 11.12 -42.92 -1.64
C THR A 192 10.53 -42.98 -0.23
N GLU A 193 9.34 -43.58 -0.06
CA GLU A 193 8.72 -43.79 1.26
C GLU A 193 9.54 -44.78 2.10
N LEU A 194 10.02 -45.88 1.51
CA LEU A 194 10.92 -46.83 2.18
C LEU A 194 12.29 -46.21 2.52
N GLN A 195 12.83 -45.32 1.67
CA GLN A 195 14.04 -44.56 1.98
C GLN A 195 13.82 -43.56 3.13
N GLY A 196 12.67 -42.89 3.17
CA GLY A 196 12.26 -42.03 4.29
C GLY A 196 12.18 -42.81 5.60
N ASN A 197 11.41 -43.89 5.62
CA ASN A 197 11.30 -44.77 6.78
C ASN A 197 12.67 -45.30 7.25
N LEU A 198 13.58 -45.64 6.32
CA LEU A 198 14.94 -46.07 6.66
C LEU A 198 15.78 -44.93 7.26
N ALA A 199 15.63 -43.70 6.77
CA ALA A 199 16.28 -42.53 7.35
C ALA A 199 15.75 -42.24 8.77
N ASP A 200 14.43 -42.35 8.98
CA ASP A 200 13.81 -42.20 10.30
C ASP A 200 14.28 -43.28 11.28
N TYR A 201 14.42 -44.54 10.84
CA TYR A 201 14.98 -45.61 11.66
C TYR A 201 16.47 -45.42 11.96
N ASN A 202 17.26 -44.93 11.00
CA ASN A 202 18.68 -44.61 11.25
C ASN A 202 18.81 -43.46 12.25
N LEU A 203 18.02 -42.39 12.10
CA LEU A 203 17.98 -41.28 13.04
C LEU A 203 17.54 -41.75 14.43
N LEU A 204 16.52 -42.61 14.54
CA LEU A 204 16.10 -43.19 15.81
C LEU A 204 17.21 -44.04 16.45
N VAL A 205 17.97 -44.80 15.66
CA VAL A 205 19.13 -45.55 16.16
C VAL A 205 20.22 -44.61 16.68
N ASP A 206 20.51 -43.51 15.98
CA ASP A 206 21.50 -42.51 16.42
C ASP A 206 21.03 -41.75 17.67
N LEU A 207 19.74 -41.43 17.79
CA LEU A 207 19.14 -40.83 18.99
C LEU A 207 19.22 -41.79 20.20
N VAL A 208 18.89 -43.07 19.99
CA VAL A 208 19.05 -44.11 21.03
C VAL A 208 20.51 -44.32 21.41
N ASN A 209 21.45 -44.26 20.45
CA ASN A 209 22.89 -44.35 20.73
C ASN A 209 23.47 -43.11 21.43
N THR A 210 22.72 -41.99 21.46
CA THR A 210 23.09 -40.74 22.15
C THR A 210 22.29 -40.52 23.44
N ASP A 211 21.50 -41.51 23.88
CA ASP A 211 20.64 -41.47 25.07
C ASP A 211 19.69 -40.24 25.11
N THR A 212 19.27 -39.70 23.96
CA THR A 212 18.35 -38.54 23.90
C THR A 212 16.92 -38.93 24.26
N GLU A 213 16.28 -38.14 25.13
CA GLU A 213 14.93 -38.45 25.60
C GLU A 213 13.83 -37.99 24.61
N LEU A 214 12.70 -38.71 24.58
CA LEU A 214 11.55 -38.34 23.75
C LEU A 214 11.03 -36.93 24.05
N GLY A 215 11.15 -36.45 25.29
CA GLY A 215 10.78 -35.09 25.68
C GLY A 215 11.68 -34.02 25.05
N GLU A 216 12.98 -34.31 24.92
CA GLU A 216 13.95 -33.42 24.27
C GLU A 216 13.70 -33.36 22.77
N ILE A 217 13.47 -34.51 22.13
CA ILE A 217 13.11 -34.61 20.70
C ILE A 217 11.80 -33.85 20.39
N GLN A 218 10.80 -33.92 21.27
CA GLN A 218 9.56 -33.17 21.12
C GLN A 218 9.75 -31.66 21.27
N LEU A 219 10.69 -31.23 22.12
CA LEU A 219 11.02 -29.83 22.32
C LEU A 219 11.82 -29.29 21.13
N GLU A 220 12.85 -29.99 20.67
CA GLU A 220 13.62 -29.64 19.46
C GLU A 220 12.70 -29.60 18.22
N HIS A 221 11.80 -30.58 18.06
CA HIS A 221 10.82 -30.55 16.98
C HIS A 221 9.90 -29.32 17.04
N LYS A 222 9.47 -28.91 18.24
CA LYS A 222 8.64 -27.71 18.42
C LYS A 222 9.42 -26.44 18.10
N GLU A 223 10.66 -26.32 18.55
CA GLU A 223 11.54 -25.18 18.26
C GLU A 223 11.87 -25.08 16.76
N LEU A 224 12.25 -26.20 16.12
CA LEU A 224 12.47 -26.27 14.67
C LEU A 224 11.20 -25.93 13.89
N LYS A 225 10.03 -26.37 14.36
CA LYS A 225 8.76 -26.01 13.73
C LYS A 225 8.47 -24.52 13.85
N GLU A 226 8.62 -23.92 15.03
CA GLU A 226 8.43 -22.48 15.23
C GLU A 226 9.44 -21.65 14.41
N ALA A 227 10.68 -22.10 14.28
CA ALA A 227 11.68 -21.48 13.42
C ALA A 227 11.32 -21.59 11.92
N ASN A 228 10.84 -22.76 11.47
CA ASN A 228 10.39 -22.97 10.08
C ASN A 228 9.13 -22.13 9.77
N ASP A 229 8.17 -22.04 10.70
CA ASP A 229 6.96 -21.21 10.54
C ASP A 229 7.32 -19.71 10.45
N GLN A 230 8.32 -19.25 11.23
CA GLN A 230 8.86 -17.89 11.12
C GLN A 230 9.60 -17.66 9.79
N GLU A 231 10.40 -18.62 9.33
CA GLU A 231 11.14 -18.50 8.07
C GLU A 231 10.20 -18.55 6.85
N ALA A 232 9.13 -19.34 6.91
CA ALA A 232 8.05 -19.33 5.91
C ALA A 232 7.39 -17.94 5.80
N GLN A 233 7.09 -17.29 6.93
CA GLN A 233 6.56 -15.91 6.91
C GLN A 233 7.55 -14.91 6.29
N LYS A 234 8.86 -15.04 6.56
CA LYS A 234 9.88 -14.20 5.90
C LYS A 234 9.95 -14.48 4.40
N LEU A 235 9.86 -15.74 3.98
CA LEU A 235 9.84 -16.13 2.58
C LEU A 235 8.61 -15.57 1.86
N ASP A 236 7.43 -15.54 2.49
CA ASP A 236 6.23 -14.91 1.93
C ASP A 236 6.39 -13.39 1.77
N ILE A 237 7.03 -12.70 2.74
CA ILE A 237 7.36 -11.27 2.63
C ILE A 237 8.37 -11.02 1.49
N ILE A 238 9.39 -11.86 1.36
CA ILE A 238 10.37 -11.78 0.26
C ILE A 238 9.70 -12.07 -1.09
N PHE A 239 8.78 -13.05 -1.14
CA PHE A 239 8.06 -13.42 -2.36
C PHE A 239 7.11 -12.31 -2.82
N THR A 240 6.33 -11.74 -1.91
CA THR A 240 5.45 -10.59 -2.21
C THR A 240 6.28 -9.37 -2.65
N ARG A 241 7.38 -9.05 -1.96
CA ARG A 241 8.26 -7.95 -2.37
C ARG A 241 8.92 -8.20 -3.73
N LYS A 242 9.31 -9.45 -4.02
CA LYS A 242 9.81 -9.85 -5.34
C LYS A 242 8.73 -9.69 -6.42
N GLN A 243 7.49 -10.07 -6.14
CA GLN A 243 6.37 -9.92 -7.07
C GLN A 243 6.05 -8.44 -7.37
N GLU A 244 6.10 -7.57 -6.36
CA GLU A 244 6.00 -6.12 -6.55
C GLU A 244 7.11 -5.59 -7.47
N LEU A 245 8.37 -5.96 -7.19
CA LEU A 245 9.52 -5.54 -7.99
C LEU A 245 9.43 -6.07 -9.43
N GLU A 246 9.06 -7.33 -9.64
CA GLU A 246 8.82 -7.89 -10.98
C GLU A 246 7.71 -7.15 -11.75
N ASN A 247 6.67 -6.68 -11.05
CA ASN A 247 5.60 -5.90 -11.67
C ASN A 247 6.06 -4.48 -12.05
N ILE A 248 6.88 -3.85 -11.21
CA ILE A 248 7.53 -2.55 -11.50
C ILE A 248 8.49 -2.71 -12.69
N THR A 249 9.33 -3.75 -12.71
CA THR A 249 10.22 -4.04 -13.84
C THR A 249 9.44 -4.21 -15.15
N LYS A 250 8.32 -4.97 -15.15
CA LYS A 250 7.47 -5.13 -16.34
C LYS A 250 6.82 -3.82 -16.80
N GLN A 251 6.52 -2.90 -15.88
CA GLN A 251 6.00 -1.57 -16.22
C GLN A 251 7.10 -0.72 -16.88
N LEU A 252 8.29 -0.67 -16.27
CA LEU A 252 9.46 0.05 -16.81
C LEU A 252 9.92 -0.53 -18.15
N GLU A 253 9.94 -1.86 -18.33
CA GLU A 253 10.22 -2.52 -19.61
C GLU A 253 9.23 -2.10 -20.70
N LYS A 254 7.94 -1.95 -20.36
CA LYS A 254 6.90 -1.50 -21.28
C LYS A 254 7.04 -0.02 -21.63
N GLU A 255 7.37 0.84 -20.66
CA GLU A 255 7.67 2.27 -20.89
C GLU A 255 8.92 2.44 -21.77
N ILE A 256 9.98 1.67 -21.50
CA ILE A 256 11.19 1.63 -22.33
C ILE A 256 10.87 1.17 -23.77
N GLU A 257 9.99 0.19 -23.96
CA GLU A 257 9.62 -0.27 -25.30
C GLU A 257 8.73 0.74 -26.04
N GLU A 258 7.88 1.49 -25.33
CA GLU A 258 7.11 2.62 -25.89
C GLU A 258 8.04 3.78 -26.33
N GLU A 259 9.00 4.17 -25.49
CA GLU A 259 10.07 5.12 -25.84
C GLU A 259 10.93 4.63 -27.02
N ARG A 260 11.26 3.34 -27.06
CA ARG A 260 11.96 2.73 -28.20
C ARG A 260 11.14 2.82 -29.49
N HIS A 261 9.85 2.55 -29.45
CA HIS A 261 8.98 2.67 -30.62
C HIS A 261 8.89 4.14 -31.09
N MET A 262 8.87 5.12 -30.18
CA MET A 262 8.97 6.54 -30.54
C MET A 262 10.33 6.87 -31.20
N GLY A 263 11.43 6.35 -30.64
CA GLY A 263 12.77 6.47 -31.21
C GLY A 263 12.90 5.80 -32.59
N GLU A 264 12.27 4.65 -32.80
CA GLU A 264 12.22 3.96 -34.09
C GLU A 264 11.42 4.75 -35.14
N SER A 265 10.31 5.36 -34.76
CA SER A 265 9.55 6.30 -35.62
C SER A 265 10.41 7.51 -36.03
N LEU A 266 11.20 8.06 -35.11
CA LEU A 266 12.14 9.15 -35.41
C LEU A 266 13.28 8.70 -36.35
N VAL A 267 13.83 7.49 -36.13
CA VAL A 267 14.85 6.88 -36.99
C VAL A 267 14.29 6.49 -38.37
N GLU A 268 13.00 6.14 -38.45
CA GLU A 268 12.30 5.93 -39.72
C GLU A 268 12.17 7.22 -40.53
N ALA A 269 11.95 8.36 -39.86
CA ALA A 269 11.93 9.69 -40.46
C ALA A 269 13.32 10.27 -40.79
N MET A 270 14.42 9.62 -40.40
CA MET A 270 15.79 10.05 -40.77
C MET A 270 16.14 9.77 -42.23
N GLN A 271 17.20 10.45 -42.72
CA GLN A 271 17.74 10.20 -44.05
C GLN A 271 18.23 8.75 -44.21
N PRO A 272 18.03 8.09 -45.37
CA PRO A 272 18.29 6.65 -45.54
C PRO A 272 19.71 6.21 -45.20
N GLU A 273 20.72 7.01 -45.56
CA GLU A 273 22.15 6.72 -45.30
C GLU A 273 22.47 6.73 -43.80
N LEU A 274 21.92 7.72 -43.06
CA LEU A 274 22.09 7.84 -41.62
C LEU A 274 21.32 6.73 -40.88
N ARG A 275 20.10 6.42 -41.33
CA ARG A 275 19.28 5.31 -40.83
C ARG A 275 20.00 3.96 -40.98
N HIS A 276 20.66 3.71 -42.12
CA HIS A 276 21.41 2.46 -42.33
C HIS A 276 22.60 2.34 -41.38
N LYS A 277 23.41 3.40 -41.24
CA LYS A 277 24.55 3.42 -40.33
C LYS A 277 24.15 3.30 -38.86
N TYR A 278 23.03 3.91 -38.46
CA TYR A 278 22.47 3.74 -37.12
C TYR A 278 22.03 2.28 -36.88
N MET A 279 21.35 1.65 -37.84
CA MET A 279 20.91 0.25 -37.73
C MET A 279 22.08 -0.74 -37.60
N GLU A 280 23.16 -0.53 -38.37
CA GLU A 280 24.39 -1.33 -38.27
C GLU A 280 25.04 -1.20 -36.87
N LEU A 281 25.24 0.04 -36.39
CA LEU A 281 25.78 0.30 -35.06
C LEU A 281 24.89 -0.26 -33.93
N ARG A 282 23.56 -0.12 -34.06
CA ARG A 282 22.59 -0.68 -33.13
C ARG A 282 22.66 -2.21 -33.11
N GLN A 283 22.79 -2.86 -34.25
CA GLN A 283 22.90 -4.32 -34.34
C GLN A 283 24.18 -4.82 -33.66
N VAL A 284 25.33 -4.17 -33.91
CA VAL A 284 26.61 -4.50 -33.27
C VAL A 284 26.51 -4.30 -31.76
N ASN A 285 25.99 -3.16 -31.29
CA ASN A 285 25.81 -2.87 -29.86
C ASN A 285 24.89 -3.91 -29.19
N THR A 286 23.75 -4.24 -29.81
CA THR A 286 22.82 -5.26 -29.29
C THR A 286 23.48 -6.63 -29.19
N SER A 287 24.30 -7.02 -30.17
CA SER A 287 25.03 -8.30 -30.13
C SER A 287 26.11 -8.36 -29.04
N LEU A 288 26.77 -7.22 -28.77
CA LEU A 288 27.74 -7.10 -27.68
C LEU A 288 27.06 -7.17 -26.31
N LEU A 289 25.90 -6.51 -26.14
CA LEU A 289 25.10 -6.61 -24.92
C LEU A 289 24.61 -8.04 -24.65
N GLN A 290 24.11 -8.73 -25.68
CA GLN A 290 23.71 -10.14 -25.56
C GLN A 290 24.88 -11.07 -25.21
N HIS A 291 26.07 -10.82 -25.76
CA HIS A 291 27.26 -11.57 -25.39
C HIS A 291 27.66 -11.29 -23.94
N LEU A 292 27.63 -10.03 -23.50
CA LEU A 292 27.94 -9.61 -22.14
C LEU A 292 26.98 -10.26 -21.13
N GLU A 293 25.67 -10.20 -21.38
CA GLU A 293 24.63 -10.86 -20.57
C GLU A 293 24.84 -12.39 -20.52
N SER A 294 25.13 -13.02 -21.66
CA SER A 294 25.44 -14.45 -21.73
C SER A 294 26.67 -14.82 -20.88
N THR A 295 27.72 -13.99 -20.89
CA THR A 295 28.91 -14.21 -20.05
C THR A 295 28.66 -13.95 -18.57
N GLN A 296 27.81 -12.97 -18.22
CA GLN A 296 27.39 -12.74 -16.83
C GLN A 296 26.58 -13.92 -16.29
N LEU A 297 25.60 -14.42 -17.05
CA LEU A 297 24.86 -15.64 -16.68
C LEU A 297 25.79 -16.85 -16.52
N HIS A 298 26.82 -16.99 -17.35
CA HIS A 298 27.83 -18.04 -17.15
C HIS A 298 28.62 -17.86 -15.85
N LEU A 299 29.03 -16.63 -15.51
CA LEU A 299 29.68 -16.33 -14.22
C LEU A 299 28.74 -16.67 -13.04
N ASP A 300 27.48 -16.23 -13.07
CA ASP A 300 26.50 -16.52 -12.01
C ASP A 300 26.28 -18.04 -11.83
N THR A 301 26.26 -18.81 -12.92
CA THR A 301 26.18 -20.29 -12.83
C THR A 301 27.45 -20.94 -12.30
N LEU A 302 28.62 -20.33 -12.51
CA LEU A 302 29.89 -20.79 -11.95
C LEU A 302 30.04 -20.42 -10.48
N ASP A 303 29.62 -19.22 -10.07
CA ASP A 303 29.67 -18.75 -8.68
C ASP A 303 28.65 -19.48 -7.81
N SER A 304 27.42 -19.69 -8.28
CA SER A 304 26.44 -20.55 -7.57
C SER A 304 26.94 -22.00 -7.46
N ARG A 305 27.55 -22.55 -8.52
CA ARG A 305 28.18 -23.88 -8.45
C ARG A 305 29.37 -23.91 -7.48
N LYS A 306 30.21 -22.89 -7.48
CA LYS A 306 31.33 -22.72 -6.54
C LYS A 306 30.80 -22.71 -5.11
N GLN A 307 29.77 -21.92 -4.81
CA GLN A 307 29.16 -21.86 -3.49
C GLN A 307 28.61 -23.23 -3.05
N THR A 308 27.92 -23.97 -3.93
CA THR A 308 27.47 -25.34 -3.58
C THR A 308 28.63 -26.30 -3.29
N LEU A 309 29.75 -26.18 -4.02
CA LEU A 309 30.94 -26.98 -3.78
C LEU A 309 31.68 -26.56 -2.50
N GLU A 310 31.69 -25.27 -2.15
CA GLU A 310 32.23 -24.75 -0.89
C GLU A 310 31.41 -25.23 0.32
N ASP A 311 30.07 -25.24 0.22
CA ASP A 311 29.17 -25.81 1.23
C ASP A 311 29.39 -27.32 1.41
N GLU A 312 29.54 -28.08 0.31
CA GLU A 312 29.93 -29.50 0.37
C GLU A 312 31.32 -29.70 1.00
N LEU A 313 32.27 -28.80 0.72
CA LEU A 313 33.62 -28.83 1.28
C LEU A 313 33.62 -28.55 2.79
N ALA A 314 32.77 -27.62 3.25
CA ALA A 314 32.65 -27.22 4.65
C ALA A 314 32.26 -28.39 5.58
N THR A 315 31.64 -29.44 5.04
CA THR A 315 31.36 -30.68 5.79
C THR A 315 32.62 -31.48 6.18
N SER A 316 33.77 -31.24 5.53
CA SER A 316 34.96 -32.09 5.69
C SER A 316 36.26 -31.29 5.71
N LYS A 317 36.84 -31.14 6.90
CA LYS A 317 38.11 -30.42 7.14
C LYS A 317 39.27 -30.91 6.26
N VAL A 318 39.35 -32.22 6.01
CA VAL A 318 40.40 -32.82 5.15
C VAL A 318 40.25 -32.36 3.69
N LYS A 319 39.01 -32.14 3.21
CA LYS A 319 38.78 -31.56 1.89
C LYS A 319 39.13 -30.07 1.83
N GLN A 320 38.86 -29.31 2.91
CA GLN A 320 39.26 -27.91 3.03
C GLN A 320 40.79 -27.76 2.95
N ASP A 321 41.53 -28.51 3.77
CA ASP A 321 43.00 -28.50 3.75
C ASP A 321 43.55 -28.94 2.38
N ALA A 322 42.91 -29.89 1.71
CA ALA A 322 43.28 -30.31 0.37
C ALA A 322 43.05 -29.21 -0.68
N VAL A 323 41.93 -28.47 -0.63
CA VAL A 323 41.67 -27.35 -1.56
C VAL A 323 42.68 -26.23 -1.36
N VAL A 324 42.99 -25.83 -0.11
CA VAL A 324 44.01 -24.80 0.16
C VAL A 324 45.39 -25.23 -0.39
N LEU A 325 45.71 -26.52 -0.34
CA LEU A 325 46.92 -27.06 -0.96
C LEU A 325 46.86 -27.08 -2.50
N TYR A 326 45.70 -27.33 -3.11
CA TYR A 326 45.50 -27.26 -4.56
C TYR A 326 45.51 -25.81 -5.08
N GLU A 327 44.90 -24.86 -4.38
CA GLU A 327 44.97 -23.42 -4.69
C GLU A 327 46.42 -22.94 -4.65
N LYS A 328 47.15 -23.27 -3.59
CA LYS A 328 48.58 -22.94 -3.46
C LYS A 328 49.44 -23.63 -4.52
N LEU A 329 49.07 -24.84 -4.96
CA LEU A 329 49.74 -25.52 -6.07
C LEU A 329 49.43 -24.81 -7.39
N GLN A 330 48.17 -24.45 -7.66
CA GLN A 330 47.76 -23.70 -8.85
C GLN A 330 48.47 -22.34 -8.92
N GLU A 331 48.51 -21.56 -7.83
CA GLU A 331 49.26 -20.30 -7.78
C GLU A 331 50.75 -20.49 -8.14
N LEU A 332 51.38 -21.57 -7.65
CA LEU A 332 52.78 -21.87 -7.94
C LEU A 332 52.98 -22.36 -9.37
N GLU A 333 52.01 -23.09 -9.94
CA GLU A 333 52.02 -23.48 -11.35
C GLU A 333 51.77 -22.30 -12.29
N GLU A 334 50.89 -21.38 -11.94
CA GLU A 334 50.67 -20.12 -12.66
C GLU A 334 51.94 -19.27 -12.64
N LYS A 335 52.54 -19.01 -11.47
CA LYS A 335 53.83 -18.31 -11.34
C LYS A 335 54.96 -19.02 -12.10
N ARG A 336 55.00 -20.36 -12.10
CA ARG A 336 55.95 -21.15 -12.90
C ARG A 336 55.70 -20.93 -14.40
N ASN A 337 54.46 -21.01 -14.84
CA ASN A 337 54.07 -20.87 -16.24
C ASN A 337 54.36 -19.44 -16.73
N GLU A 338 54.06 -18.41 -15.93
CA GLU A 338 54.37 -17.01 -16.21
C GLU A 338 55.88 -16.78 -16.35
N ILE A 339 56.69 -17.24 -15.38
CA ILE A 339 58.16 -17.18 -15.45
C ILE A 339 58.69 -17.96 -16.67
N GLN A 340 58.09 -19.10 -17.00
CA GLN A 340 58.49 -19.92 -18.14
C GLN A 340 58.08 -19.26 -19.47
N GLU A 341 56.96 -18.54 -19.51
CA GLU A 341 56.50 -17.79 -20.67
C GLU A 341 57.29 -16.49 -20.84
N GLU A 342 57.63 -15.78 -19.77
CA GLU A 342 58.58 -14.65 -19.79
C GLU A 342 59.92 -15.11 -20.36
N ASN A 343 60.50 -16.21 -19.83
CA ASN A 343 61.76 -16.75 -20.32
C ASN A 343 61.69 -17.26 -21.78
N SER A 344 60.53 -17.72 -22.26
CA SER A 344 60.35 -18.10 -23.67
C SER A 344 60.13 -16.89 -24.59
N LYS A 345 59.58 -15.80 -24.04
CA LYS A 345 59.36 -14.50 -24.70
C LYS A 345 60.60 -13.57 -24.66
N ARG A 346 61.68 -13.95 -23.96
CA ARG A 346 62.94 -13.19 -23.92
C ARG A 346 63.60 -13.11 -25.30
N GLY A 347 63.47 -11.94 -25.91
CA GLY A 347 64.07 -11.63 -27.20
C GLY A 347 65.49 -11.07 -27.04
N THR A 348 66.03 -10.47 -28.10
CA THR A 348 67.17 -9.57 -27.93
C THR A 348 66.73 -8.29 -27.19
N PRO A 349 67.63 -7.60 -26.45
CA PRO A 349 67.30 -6.35 -25.77
C PRO A 349 66.79 -5.20 -26.67
N LYS A 350 66.87 -5.37 -28.00
CA LYS A 350 66.26 -4.45 -28.97
C LYS A 350 64.81 -4.80 -29.26
N GLU A 351 64.51 -6.07 -29.47
CA GLU A 351 63.15 -6.57 -29.72
C GLU A 351 62.26 -6.41 -28.48
N GLU A 352 62.79 -6.68 -27.28
CA GLU A 352 62.08 -6.40 -26.02
C GLU A 352 61.76 -4.91 -25.87
N ARG A 353 62.72 -4.04 -26.19
CA ARG A 353 62.50 -2.58 -26.17
C ARG A 353 61.47 -2.13 -27.20
N GLU A 354 61.48 -2.71 -28.40
CA GLU A 354 60.50 -2.40 -29.45
C GLU A 354 59.10 -2.88 -29.07
N ARG A 355 58.99 -4.08 -28.50
CA ARG A 355 57.73 -4.63 -27.96
C ARG A 355 57.18 -3.78 -26.81
N LEU A 356 58.02 -3.39 -25.84
CA LEU A 356 57.62 -2.49 -24.76
C LEU A 356 57.21 -1.10 -25.27
N LEU A 357 57.86 -0.59 -26.34
CA LEU A 357 57.45 0.66 -26.99
C LEU A 357 56.15 0.53 -27.79
N LEU A 358 55.83 -0.66 -28.31
CA LEU A 358 54.53 -0.95 -28.94
C LEU A 358 53.44 -1.01 -27.88
N GLN A 359 53.65 -1.81 -26.84
CA GLN A 359 52.74 -1.93 -25.69
C GLN A 359 52.47 -0.56 -25.07
N VAL A 360 53.50 0.23 -24.76
CA VAL A 360 53.31 1.59 -24.22
C VAL A 360 52.54 2.50 -25.19
N LYS A 361 52.57 2.28 -26.51
CA LYS A 361 51.72 3.04 -27.45
C LYS A 361 50.27 2.54 -27.47
N GLU A 362 50.06 1.23 -27.37
CA GLU A 362 48.75 0.60 -27.28
C GLU A 362 48.09 0.99 -25.95
N ASP A 363 48.76 0.78 -24.81
CA ASP A 363 48.35 1.22 -23.48
C ASP A 363 48.04 2.73 -23.44
N ASN A 364 48.87 3.59 -24.03
CA ASN A 364 48.59 5.04 -24.08
C ASN A 364 47.37 5.37 -24.97
N ALA A 365 47.12 4.61 -26.04
CA ALA A 365 45.93 4.79 -26.87
C ALA A 365 44.66 4.31 -26.14
N GLU A 366 44.75 3.18 -25.43
CA GLU A 366 43.67 2.66 -24.58
C GLU A 366 43.36 3.62 -23.43
N ILE A 367 44.38 4.12 -22.71
CA ILE A 367 44.25 5.17 -21.70
C ILE A 367 43.56 6.39 -22.28
N ALA A 368 43.97 6.89 -23.45
CA ALA A 368 43.32 8.03 -24.09
C ALA A 368 41.86 7.76 -24.52
N THR A 369 41.47 6.50 -24.76
CA THR A 369 40.05 6.13 -24.97
C THR A 369 39.28 6.02 -23.65
N MET A 370 39.88 5.44 -22.61
CA MET A 370 39.30 5.37 -21.27
C MET A 370 39.12 6.75 -20.65
N GLU A 371 40.07 7.68 -20.82
CA GLU A 371 39.96 9.07 -20.37
C GLU A 371 38.78 9.81 -21.04
N ARG A 372 38.51 9.53 -22.32
CA ARG A 372 37.32 10.07 -23.00
C ARG A 372 36.04 9.46 -22.44
N GLN A 373 35.97 8.15 -22.29
CA GLN A 373 34.81 7.48 -21.70
C GLN A 373 34.56 7.93 -20.25
N VAL A 374 35.60 8.12 -19.44
CA VAL A 374 35.51 8.68 -18.09
C VAL A 374 35.00 10.11 -18.13
N SER A 375 35.45 10.93 -19.09
CA SER A 375 34.97 12.31 -19.26
C SER A 375 33.49 12.36 -19.67
N GLU A 376 33.08 11.49 -20.60
CA GLU A 376 31.68 11.32 -21.04
C GLU A 376 30.80 10.87 -19.87
N VAL A 377 31.21 9.84 -19.12
CA VAL A 377 30.51 9.35 -17.92
C VAL A 377 30.44 10.43 -16.83
N GLN A 378 31.50 11.21 -16.61
CA GLN A 378 31.47 12.35 -15.70
C GLN A 378 30.50 13.45 -16.15
N GLU A 379 30.37 13.69 -17.46
CA GLU A 379 29.38 14.63 -17.99
C GLU A 379 27.94 14.09 -17.84
N HIS A 380 27.72 12.80 -18.08
CA HIS A 380 26.44 12.14 -17.79
C HIS A 380 26.09 12.20 -16.30
N ILE A 381 27.05 11.97 -15.40
CA ILE A 381 26.86 12.12 -13.95
C ILE A 381 26.48 13.56 -13.60
N ARG A 382 27.17 14.57 -14.17
CA ARG A 382 26.82 15.99 -13.94
C ARG A 382 25.40 16.33 -14.41
N ARG A 383 25.01 15.88 -15.62
CA ARG A 383 23.63 16.10 -16.13
C ARG A 383 22.59 15.45 -15.23
N ILE A 384 22.79 14.19 -14.82
CA ILE A 384 21.88 13.49 -13.90
C ILE A 384 21.82 14.19 -12.53
N GLN A 385 22.94 14.74 -12.04
CA GLN A 385 22.97 15.54 -10.81
C GLN A 385 22.24 16.89 -10.94
N GLU A 386 22.33 17.55 -12.09
CA GLU A 386 21.56 18.75 -12.42
C GLU A 386 20.07 18.44 -12.53
N ASP A 387 19.68 17.36 -13.21
CA ASP A 387 18.30 16.89 -13.32
C ASP A 387 17.71 16.53 -11.95
N LEU A 388 18.47 15.86 -11.08
CA LEU A 388 18.06 15.53 -9.71
C LEU A 388 17.92 16.81 -8.87
N HIS A 389 18.84 17.77 -8.98
CA HIS A 389 18.74 19.06 -8.30
C HIS A 389 17.52 19.88 -8.75
N ASN A 390 17.21 19.87 -10.05
CA ASN A 390 16.01 20.50 -10.59
C ASN A 390 14.74 19.82 -10.06
N LEU A 391 14.71 18.48 -9.98
CA LEU A 391 13.58 17.73 -9.43
C LEU A 391 13.40 17.97 -7.93
N ASP A 392 14.49 18.06 -7.16
CA ASP A 392 14.46 18.47 -5.75
C ASP A 392 13.93 19.90 -5.60
N GLN A 393 14.34 20.83 -6.47
CA GLN A 393 13.82 22.20 -6.49
C GLN A 393 12.31 22.23 -6.82
N ASP A 394 11.83 21.44 -7.78
CA ASP A 394 10.41 21.31 -8.09
C ASP A 394 9.62 20.71 -6.90
N LEU A 395 10.19 19.74 -6.18
CA LEU A 395 9.60 19.18 -4.97
C LEU A 395 9.57 20.20 -3.82
N GLU A 396 10.60 21.03 -3.66
CA GLU A 396 10.61 22.15 -2.72
C GLU A 396 9.60 23.24 -3.10
N GLU A 397 9.48 23.63 -4.38
CA GLU A 397 8.47 24.59 -4.85
C GLU A 397 7.04 24.07 -4.60
N ASN A 398 6.80 22.76 -4.78
CA ASN A 398 5.53 22.11 -4.46
C ASN A 398 5.22 22.07 -2.95
N GLN A 399 6.23 22.13 -2.07
CA GLN A 399 6.07 22.22 -0.61
C GLN A 399 6.10 23.68 -0.08
N SER A 400 6.62 24.61 -0.88
CA SER A 400 6.85 26.02 -0.56
C SER A 400 5.58 26.81 -0.22
N GLU A 401 5.76 27.97 0.42
CA GLU A 401 4.71 28.97 0.63
C GLU A 401 3.96 29.34 -0.67
N ARG A 402 4.61 29.22 -1.84
CA ARG A 402 3.98 29.46 -3.14
C ARG A 402 2.85 28.45 -3.42
N SER A 403 3.09 27.16 -3.16
CA SER A 403 2.08 26.09 -3.24
C SER A 403 0.97 26.26 -2.19
N GLN A 404 1.31 26.76 -1.00
CA GLN A 404 0.31 27.08 0.03
C GLN A 404 -0.57 28.26 -0.40
N LYS A 405 0.01 29.36 -0.87
CA LYS A 405 -0.71 30.52 -1.44
C LYS A 405 -1.56 30.14 -2.65
N TYR A 406 -1.10 29.21 -3.49
CA TYR A 406 -1.89 28.66 -4.59
C TYR A 406 -3.09 27.84 -4.10
N ARG A 407 -2.91 27.00 -3.07
CA ARG A 407 -4.03 26.29 -2.41
C ARG A 407 -5.03 27.24 -1.74
N GLU A 408 -4.56 28.29 -1.07
CA GLU A 408 -5.43 29.33 -0.51
C GLU A 408 -6.18 30.12 -1.59
N LEU A 409 -5.53 30.44 -2.70
CA LEU A 409 -6.15 31.14 -3.82
C LEU A 409 -7.22 30.27 -4.49
N ARG A 410 -6.91 29.00 -4.77
CA ARG A 410 -7.86 28.02 -5.31
C ARG A 410 -9.03 27.78 -4.35
N LYS A 411 -8.79 27.77 -3.04
CA LYS A 411 -9.87 27.69 -2.05
C LYS A 411 -10.71 28.97 -2.00
N ARG A 412 -10.10 30.16 -2.19
CA ARG A 412 -10.86 31.41 -2.36
C ARG A 412 -11.72 31.38 -3.62
N GLU A 413 -11.17 30.92 -4.74
CA GLU A 413 -11.87 30.73 -6.01
C GLU A 413 -13.07 29.79 -5.83
N GLU A 414 -12.87 28.60 -5.24
CA GLU A 414 -13.94 27.66 -4.88
C GLU A 414 -15.02 28.27 -3.97
N THR A 415 -14.64 29.11 -2.98
CA THR A 415 -15.62 29.84 -2.16
C THR A 415 -16.33 30.98 -2.90
N MET A 416 -15.71 31.55 -3.95
CA MET A 416 -16.37 32.54 -4.80
C MET A 416 -17.32 31.86 -5.78
N ASP A 417 -16.94 30.74 -6.38
CA ASP A 417 -17.78 29.97 -7.29
C ASP A 417 -19.03 29.44 -6.58
N THR A 418 -18.87 28.82 -5.41
CA THR A 418 -20.02 28.38 -4.59
C THR A 418 -20.89 29.54 -4.09
N PHE A 419 -20.30 30.73 -3.85
CA PHE A 419 -21.09 31.94 -3.60
C PHE A 419 -21.84 32.41 -4.84
N LEU A 420 -21.22 32.41 -6.02
CA LEU A 420 -21.84 32.83 -7.29
C LEU A 420 -22.98 31.87 -7.70
N GLU A 421 -22.80 30.56 -7.55
CA GLU A 421 -23.84 29.56 -7.78
C GLU A 421 -25.04 29.74 -6.83
N SER A 422 -24.80 30.06 -5.55
CA SER A 422 -25.87 30.27 -4.57
C SER A 422 -26.46 31.69 -4.58
N PHE A 423 -25.77 32.67 -5.16
CA PHE A 423 -26.17 34.08 -5.12
C PHE A 423 -27.54 34.33 -5.75
N ASP A 424 -27.79 33.81 -6.96
CA ASP A 424 -29.08 34.03 -7.62
C ASP A 424 -30.23 33.33 -6.87
N SER A 425 -29.99 32.16 -6.25
CA SER A 425 -30.98 31.49 -5.38
C SER A 425 -31.30 32.37 -4.17
N ASN A 426 -30.29 32.75 -3.37
CA ASN A 426 -30.43 33.58 -2.18
C ASN A 426 -31.11 34.93 -2.50
N LYS A 427 -30.78 35.53 -3.64
CA LYS A 427 -31.40 36.76 -4.14
C LYS A 427 -32.86 36.57 -4.50
N THR A 428 -33.25 35.44 -5.10
CA THR A 428 -34.68 35.15 -5.35
C THR A 428 -35.45 34.91 -4.06
N GLU A 429 -34.87 34.25 -3.07
CA GLU A 429 -35.49 34.04 -1.75
C GLU A 429 -35.70 35.37 -1.01
N GLU A 430 -34.68 36.24 -0.95
CA GLU A 430 -34.82 37.55 -0.31
C GLU A 430 -35.77 38.50 -1.07
N LEU A 431 -35.85 38.41 -2.40
CA LEU A 431 -36.87 39.13 -3.18
C LEU A 431 -38.29 38.61 -2.91
N GLN A 432 -38.48 37.28 -2.78
CA GLN A 432 -39.78 36.71 -2.40
C GLN A 432 -40.17 37.15 -0.99
N ARG A 433 -39.25 37.06 -0.03
CA ARG A 433 -39.43 37.52 1.35
C ARG A 433 -39.78 39.00 1.44
N LEU A 434 -39.14 39.84 0.63
CA LEU A 434 -39.44 41.27 0.56
C LEU A 434 -40.85 41.49 -0.02
N GLY A 435 -41.23 40.75 -1.06
CA GLY A 435 -42.60 40.75 -1.61
C GLY A 435 -43.66 40.29 -0.60
N GLU A 436 -43.38 39.26 0.21
CA GLU A 436 -44.25 38.83 1.31
C GLU A 436 -44.39 39.91 2.39
N LEU A 437 -43.30 40.61 2.74
CA LEU A 437 -43.32 41.73 3.67
C LEU A 437 -44.11 42.93 3.12
N GLU A 438 -43.96 43.24 1.84
CA GLU A 438 -44.77 44.25 1.14
C GLU A 438 -46.26 43.88 1.14
N GLU A 439 -46.61 42.65 0.78
CA GLU A 439 -48.00 42.18 0.81
C GLU A 439 -48.56 42.21 2.24
N ASN A 440 -47.79 41.81 3.24
CA ASN A 440 -48.19 41.88 4.65
C ASN A 440 -48.37 43.33 5.13
N ASN A 441 -47.52 44.26 4.69
CA ASN A 441 -47.69 45.69 4.96
C ASN A 441 -48.97 46.23 4.31
N VAL A 442 -49.25 45.90 3.04
CA VAL A 442 -50.49 46.28 2.36
C VAL A 442 -51.71 45.68 3.08
N ARG A 443 -51.68 44.38 3.43
CA ARG A 443 -52.74 43.73 4.22
C ARG A 443 -52.93 44.37 5.59
N LEU A 444 -51.87 44.84 6.26
CA LEU A 444 -51.94 45.55 7.54
C LEU A 444 -52.52 46.97 7.38
N LEU A 445 -52.15 47.69 6.32
CA LEU A 445 -52.72 48.99 5.98
C LEU A 445 -54.20 48.89 5.58
N GLU A 446 -54.59 47.88 4.82
CA GLU A 446 -55.99 47.55 4.55
C GLU A 446 -56.75 47.19 5.82
N LYS A 447 -56.17 46.35 6.70
CA LYS A 447 -56.75 46.03 8.00
C LYS A 447 -56.92 47.28 8.84
N LEU A 448 -55.92 48.17 8.92
CA LEU A 448 -56.02 49.45 9.62
C LEU A 448 -57.11 50.34 9.02
N SER A 449 -57.19 50.46 7.69
CA SER A 449 -58.24 51.22 7.00
C SER A 449 -59.64 50.70 7.31
N ARG A 450 -59.85 49.37 7.28
CA ARG A 450 -61.11 48.72 7.68
C ARG A 450 -61.37 48.83 9.19
N ASN A 451 -60.34 48.76 10.03
CA ASN A 451 -60.49 48.84 11.48
C ASN A 451 -60.76 50.28 11.96
N MET A 452 -60.29 51.30 11.23
CA MET A 452 -60.73 52.69 11.40
C MET A 452 -62.22 52.88 11.09
N GLN A 453 -62.81 52.07 10.19
CA GLN A 453 -64.27 52.04 9.99
C GLN A 453 -65.00 51.29 11.13
N HIS A 454 -64.37 50.30 11.75
CA HIS A 454 -64.92 49.57 12.91
C HIS A 454 -64.69 50.26 14.27
N PHE A 455 -63.87 51.31 14.34
CA PHE A 455 -63.62 52.10 15.55
C PHE A 455 -64.88 52.77 16.14
N GLY A 456 -65.99 52.82 15.39
CA GLY A 456 -67.29 53.27 15.88
C GLY A 456 -68.01 52.28 16.81
N ASN A 457 -67.68 50.98 16.76
CA ASN A 457 -68.31 49.94 17.57
C ASN A 457 -67.26 49.13 18.35
N LEU A 458 -66.74 49.71 19.43
CA LEU A 458 -65.88 48.97 20.37
C LEU A 458 -66.69 47.90 21.14
N PRO A 459 -66.21 46.64 21.22
CA PRO A 459 -66.85 45.60 22.03
C PRO A 459 -66.86 45.93 23.53
N SER A 460 -67.91 45.46 24.21
CA SER A 460 -68.08 45.72 25.66
C SER A 460 -67.19 44.80 26.51
N SER A 461 -66.91 45.24 27.75
CA SER A 461 -65.98 44.64 28.74
C SER A 461 -66.06 43.12 28.98
N ARG A 462 -67.10 42.43 28.50
CA ARG A 462 -67.34 41.00 28.76
C ARG A 462 -66.51 40.08 27.85
N ASP A 463 -66.18 40.52 26.64
CA ASP A 463 -65.31 39.77 25.71
C ASP A 463 -63.83 39.80 26.13
N PHE A 464 -63.48 40.71 27.03
CA PHE A 464 -62.15 40.81 27.63
C PHE A 464 -61.88 39.71 28.67
N GLU A 465 -62.94 39.23 29.35
CA GLU A 465 -62.81 38.18 30.37
C GLU A 465 -62.70 36.77 29.76
N THR A 466 -63.23 36.54 28.56
CA THR A 466 -62.97 35.31 27.80
C THR A 466 -61.54 35.27 27.25
N MET A 467 -61.03 36.38 26.69
CA MET A 467 -59.60 36.46 26.28
C MET A 467 -58.63 36.24 27.45
N ARG A 468 -59.01 36.60 28.67
CA ARG A 468 -58.19 36.38 29.88
C ARG A 468 -58.02 34.88 30.21
N GLY A 469 -59.00 34.04 29.86
CA GLY A 469 -58.91 32.58 30.03
C GLY A 469 -57.94 31.94 29.05
N ASP A 470 -57.98 32.33 27.78
CA ASP A 470 -57.08 31.83 26.73
C ASP A 470 -55.61 32.25 26.95
N LEU A 471 -55.40 33.39 27.59
CA LEU A 471 -54.07 33.92 27.92
C LEU A 471 -53.33 32.99 28.91
N ALA A 472 -54.04 32.51 29.94
CA ALA A 472 -53.47 31.59 30.94
C ALA A 472 -53.07 30.22 30.38
N PHE A 473 -53.73 29.75 29.30
CA PHE A 473 -53.31 28.54 28.60
C PHE A 473 -52.02 28.76 27.78
N LYS A 474 -51.89 29.92 27.14
CA LYS A 474 -50.69 30.30 26.36
C LYS A 474 -49.47 30.59 27.21
N GLU A 475 -49.62 31.07 28.45
CA GLU A 475 -48.51 31.21 29.40
C GLU A 475 -47.79 29.87 29.66
N GLY A 476 -48.50 28.75 29.67
CA GLY A 476 -47.92 27.41 29.90
C GLY A 476 -47.10 26.83 28.73
N GLU A 477 -47.34 27.26 27.49
CA GLU A 477 -46.45 26.98 26.34
C GLU A 477 -45.29 27.99 26.27
N LEU A 478 -45.54 29.23 26.67
CA LEU A 478 -44.54 30.29 26.73
C LEU A 478 -43.43 29.95 27.75
N GLU A 479 -43.75 29.39 28.92
CA GLU A 479 -42.73 28.95 29.89
C GLU A 479 -41.75 27.90 29.35
N LYS A 480 -42.22 26.96 28.52
CA LYS A 480 -41.34 25.96 27.88
C LYS A 480 -40.42 26.62 26.85
N SER A 481 -40.97 27.53 26.04
CA SER A 481 -40.20 28.33 25.09
C SER A 481 -39.17 29.21 25.81
N ARG A 482 -39.52 29.78 26.97
CA ARG A 482 -38.68 30.63 27.81
C ARG A 482 -37.47 29.89 28.40
N TYR A 483 -37.60 28.59 28.69
CA TYR A 483 -36.48 27.77 29.17
C TYR A 483 -35.46 27.51 28.05
N THR A 484 -35.93 27.23 26.83
CA THR A 484 -35.08 27.13 25.63
C THR A 484 -34.47 28.48 25.25
N GLU A 485 -35.24 29.56 25.36
CA GLU A 485 -34.80 30.94 25.16
C GLU A 485 -33.71 31.35 26.17
N GLN A 486 -33.79 30.94 27.44
CA GLN A 486 -32.75 31.20 28.43
C GLN A 486 -31.44 30.46 28.10
N GLY A 487 -31.51 29.20 27.66
CA GLY A 487 -30.35 28.46 27.17
C GLY A 487 -29.69 29.15 25.98
N LEU A 488 -30.46 29.48 24.94
CA LEU A 488 -29.96 30.22 23.79
C LEU A 488 -29.45 31.62 24.15
N LYS A 489 -30.09 32.34 25.11
CA LYS A 489 -29.59 33.63 25.59
C LYS A 489 -28.26 33.51 26.31
N GLN A 490 -28.05 32.45 27.09
CA GLN A 490 -26.80 32.25 27.80
C GLN A 490 -25.65 31.89 26.85
N GLU A 491 -25.91 31.03 25.85
CA GLU A 491 -24.93 30.78 24.78
C GLU A 491 -24.71 32.01 23.89
N HIS A 492 -25.76 32.73 23.51
CA HIS A 492 -25.66 33.99 22.78
C HIS A 492 -24.84 35.03 23.55
N LEU A 493 -25.02 35.19 24.86
CA LEU A 493 -24.23 36.11 25.68
C LEU A 493 -22.75 35.68 25.76
N ASN A 494 -22.47 34.38 25.85
CA ASN A 494 -21.10 33.87 25.82
C ASN A 494 -20.45 34.08 24.43
N LEU A 495 -21.19 33.79 23.36
CA LEU A 495 -20.72 33.97 21.98
C LEU A 495 -20.55 35.45 21.64
N GLN A 496 -21.46 36.31 22.10
CA GLN A 496 -21.38 37.77 21.99
C GLN A 496 -20.20 38.33 22.80
N SER A 497 -19.92 37.81 24.01
CA SER A 497 -18.73 38.21 24.78
C SER A 497 -17.44 37.78 24.09
N ASN A 498 -17.42 36.61 23.45
CA ASN A 498 -16.26 36.15 22.69
C ASN A 498 -16.10 36.90 21.36
N LEU A 499 -17.21 37.20 20.66
CA LEU A 499 -17.24 38.06 19.49
C LEU A 499 -16.69 39.45 19.84
N GLN A 500 -17.18 40.09 20.90
CA GLN A 500 -16.68 41.39 21.38
C GLN A 500 -15.18 41.37 21.73
N LYS A 501 -14.66 40.27 22.27
CA LYS A 501 -13.21 40.12 22.51
C LYS A 501 -12.43 39.98 21.20
N ILE A 502 -12.97 39.25 20.22
CA ILE A 502 -12.35 39.09 18.90
C ILE A 502 -12.42 40.41 18.11
N GLU A 503 -13.57 41.08 18.06
CA GLU A 503 -13.75 42.42 17.49
C GLU A 503 -12.85 43.46 18.16
N ALA A 504 -12.67 43.41 19.49
CA ALA A 504 -11.74 44.29 20.19
C ALA A 504 -10.27 43.99 19.85
N LEU A 505 -9.90 42.72 19.67
CA LEU A 505 -8.55 42.33 19.23
C LEU A 505 -8.31 42.68 17.76
N GLU A 506 -9.29 42.47 16.88
CA GLU A 506 -9.22 42.81 15.47
C GLU A 506 -9.18 44.33 15.28
N SER A 507 -10.04 45.08 15.96
CA SER A 507 -9.99 46.54 16.03
C SER A 507 -8.64 47.02 16.54
N LYS A 508 -8.10 46.39 17.59
CA LYS A 508 -6.75 46.72 18.08
C LYS A 508 -5.67 46.46 17.02
N VAL A 509 -5.66 45.30 16.38
CA VAL A 509 -4.70 44.95 15.31
C VAL A 509 -4.86 45.88 14.11
N GLN A 510 -6.08 46.25 13.73
CA GLN A 510 -6.35 47.23 12.68
C GLN A 510 -5.83 48.62 13.09
N THR A 511 -6.04 49.08 14.33
CA THR A 511 -5.48 50.34 14.82
C THR A 511 -3.95 50.32 14.87
N GLU A 512 -3.32 49.25 15.35
CA GLU A 512 -1.86 49.10 15.36
C GLU A 512 -1.29 49.06 13.93
N MET A 513 -1.97 48.40 12.98
CA MET A 513 -1.59 48.38 11.56
C MET A 513 -1.79 49.72 10.85
N VAL A 514 -2.84 50.46 11.18
CA VAL A 514 -3.05 51.83 10.69
C VAL A 514 -2.01 52.76 11.29
N GLU A 515 -1.76 52.70 12.60
CA GLU A 515 -0.77 53.52 13.29
C GLU A 515 0.65 53.27 12.75
N LEU A 516 1.03 52.02 12.48
CA LEU A 516 2.32 51.70 11.86
C LEU A 516 2.43 52.21 10.42
N LYS A 517 1.35 52.10 9.61
CA LYS A 517 1.32 52.69 8.26
C LYS A 517 1.36 54.20 8.29
N GLU A 518 0.64 54.84 9.22
CA GLU A 518 0.65 56.28 9.42
C GLU A 518 2.04 56.74 9.86
N ARG A 519 2.70 56.07 10.82
CA ARG A 519 4.09 56.36 11.21
C ARG A 519 5.07 56.24 10.05
N LEU A 520 4.90 55.25 9.18
CA LEU A 520 5.74 55.08 8.00
C LEU A 520 5.52 56.25 7.01
N ILE A 521 4.27 56.59 6.74
CA ILE A 521 3.89 57.73 5.90
C ILE A 521 4.33 59.08 6.51
N THR A 522 4.30 59.25 7.85
CA THR A 522 4.83 60.46 8.49
C THR A 522 6.33 60.50 8.40
N MET A 523 7.05 59.39 8.61
CA MET A 523 8.52 59.37 8.41
C MET A 523 8.90 59.68 6.95
N GLU A 524 8.21 59.13 5.96
CA GLU A 524 8.44 59.46 4.54
C GLU A 524 8.15 60.94 4.24
N LYS A 525 7.05 61.49 4.77
CA LYS A 525 6.70 62.91 4.62
C LYS A 525 7.67 63.82 5.35
N GLU A 526 8.11 63.47 6.55
CA GLU A 526 9.11 64.21 7.32
C GLU A 526 10.44 64.26 6.56
N ILE A 527 10.89 63.14 5.98
CA ILE A 527 12.08 63.11 5.11
C ILE A 527 11.93 64.08 3.93
N GLN A 528 10.75 64.18 3.32
CA GLN A 528 10.47 65.13 2.24
C GLN A 528 10.34 66.58 2.74
N GLU A 529 9.66 66.84 3.87
CA GLU A 529 9.47 68.18 4.43
C GLU A 529 10.78 68.78 4.95
N PHE A 530 11.62 67.99 5.64
CA PHE A 530 12.94 68.42 6.09
C PHE A 530 13.95 68.61 4.96
N SER A 531 13.65 68.18 3.72
CA SER A 531 14.46 68.50 2.55
C SER A 531 14.35 69.96 2.08
N ASP A 532 13.26 70.67 2.43
CA ASP A 532 13.03 72.09 2.14
C ASP A 532 12.65 72.90 3.39
N LEU A 533 13.67 73.19 4.20
CA LEU A 533 13.56 73.97 5.44
C LEU A 533 12.97 75.39 5.23
N ASN A 534 13.16 76.00 4.05
CA ASN A 534 12.65 77.34 3.77
C ASN A 534 11.15 77.31 3.44
N GLY A 535 10.70 76.36 2.62
CA GLY A 535 9.28 76.16 2.34
C GLY A 535 8.48 75.76 3.58
N VAL A 536 9.06 74.93 4.46
CA VAL A 536 8.44 74.58 5.76
C VAL A 536 8.19 75.83 6.61
N LYS A 537 9.16 76.76 6.69
CA LYS A 537 9.03 77.99 7.49
C LYS A 537 7.87 78.88 7.01
N VAL A 538 7.73 79.08 5.70
CA VAL A 538 6.64 79.89 5.13
C VAL A 538 5.28 79.24 5.37
N ARG A 539 5.15 77.93 5.13
CA ARG A 539 3.92 77.17 5.42
C ARG A 539 3.55 77.19 6.91
N ALA A 540 4.53 77.17 7.80
CA ALA A 540 4.32 77.26 9.25
C ALA A 540 3.79 78.64 9.68
N GLU A 541 4.30 79.74 9.11
CA GLU A 541 3.82 81.10 9.41
C GLU A 541 2.39 81.33 8.91
N GLU A 542 2.06 80.85 7.72
CA GLU A 542 0.70 80.92 7.16
C GLU A 542 -0.30 80.06 7.96
N LYS A 543 0.07 78.82 8.29
CA LYS A 543 -0.73 77.93 9.16
C LYS A 543 -0.94 78.55 10.54
N ARG A 544 0.06 79.22 11.11
CA ARG A 544 -0.05 79.95 12.38
C ARG A 544 -1.08 81.08 12.30
N ARG A 545 -1.10 81.85 11.21
CA ARG A 545 -2.09 82.94 11.01
C ARG A 545 -3.51 82.37 10.95
N ASN A 546 -3.73 81.36 10.10
CA ASN A 546 -5.05 80.76 9.90
C ASN A 546 -5.58 80.07 11.19
N LEU A 547 -4.69 79.47 12.00
CA LEU A 547 -5.05 78.90 13.30
C LEU A 547 -5.36 79.97 14.37
N ALA A 548 -4.75 81.16 14.30
CA ALA A 548 -5.06 82.26 15.21
C ALA A 548 -6.47 82.80 14.94
N GLU A 549 -6.80 83.08 13.68
CA GLU A 549 -8.14 83.52 13.25
C GLU A 549 -9.22 82.51 13.68
N LYS A 550 -8.96 81.20 13.45
CA LYS A 550 -9.90 80.14 13.81
C LYS A 550 -10.03 79.91 15.32
N LYS A 551 -8.98 80.18 16.09
CA LYS A 551 -9.04 80.17 17.57
C LYS A 551 -9.95 81.27 18.11
N GLU A 552 -9.90 82.46 17.50
CA GLU A 552 -10.75 83.60 17.89
C GLU A 552 -12.23 83.31 17.59
N GLU A 553 -12.55 82.80 16.40
CA GLU A 553 -13.90 82.32 16.04
C GLU A 553 -14.43 81.26 17.05
N LEU A 554 -13.58 80.30 17.42
CA LEU A 554 -13.94 79.23 18.35
C LEU A 554 -14.13 79.71 19.79
N GLU A 555 -13.35 80.67 20.29
CA GLU A 555 -13.58 81.24 21.63
C GLU A 555 -14.89 82.04 21.69
N ILE A 556 -15.24 82.79 20.65
CA ILE A 556 -16.56 83.46 20.54
C ILE A 556 -17.69 82.43 20.58
N ARG A 557 -17.59 81.35 19.80
CA ARG A 557 -18.59 80.28 19.76
C ARG A 557 -18.68 79.51 21.08
N LYS A 558 -17.54 79.23 21.72
CA LYS A 558 -17.45 78.59 23.04
C LYS A 558 -18.10 79.44 24.14
N ALA A 559 -17.90 80.76 24.13
CA ALA A 559 -18.57 81.66 25.06
C ALA A 559 -20.10 81.60 24.91
N SER A 560 -20.61 81.65 23.67
CA SER A 560 -22.04 81.50 23.36
C SER A 560 -22.62 80.17 23.84
N VAL A 561 -21.99 79.04 23.51
CA VAL A 561 -22.45 77.71 23.95
C VAL A 561 -22.37 77.54 25.47
N THR A 562 -21.34 78.08 26.12
CA THR A 562 -21.20 78.04 27.59
C THR A 562 -22.33 78.81 28.28
N GLN A 563 -22.82 79.90 27.67
CA GLN A 563 -23.95 80.63 28.22
C GLN A 563 -25.26 79.83 28.06
N ALA A 564 -25.57 79.36 26.85
CA ALA A 564 -26.76 78.53 26.62
C ALA A 564 -26.81 77.26 27.50
N LEU A 565 -25.65 76.64 27.76
CA LEU A 565 -25.54 75.50 28.67
C LEU A 565 -25.84 75.86 30.13
N LYS A 566 -25.45 77.06 30.61
CA LYS A 566 -25.85 77.53 31.95
C LYS A 566 -27.35 77.74 32.05
N ASP A 567 -27.95 78.32 31.01
CA ASP A 567 -29.38 78.60 30.97
C ASP A 567 -30.18 77.28 31.01
N ILE A 568 -29.79 76.27 30.22
CA ILE A 568 -30.38 74.92 30.25
C ILE A 568 -30.16 74.22 31.60
N ILE A 569 -28.99 74.36 32.24
CA ILE A 569 -28.76 73.80 33.59
C ILE A 569 -29.69 74.46 34.62
N ALA A 570 -29.95 75.77 34.51
CA ALA A 570 -30.90 76.45 35.38
C ALA A 570 -32.33 75.91 35.19
N GLU A 571 -32.78 75.71 33.95
CA GLU A 571 -34.07 75.09 33.66
C GLU A 571 -34.18 73.65 34.22
N VAL A 572 -33.15 72.82 34.01
CA VAL A 572 -33.13 71.44 34.52
C VAL A 572 -33.12 71.39 36.05
N THR A 573 -32.44 72.31 36.73
CA THR A 573 -32.47 72.38 38.20
C THR A 573 -33.82 72.88 38.71
N ALA A 574 -34.47 73.82 38.03
CA ALA A 574 -35.84 74.25 38.36
C ALA A 574 -36.85 73.10 38.22
N ILE A 575 -36.81 72.34 37.12
CA ILE A 575 -37.70 71.18 36.89
C ILE A 575 -37.44 70.08 37.93
N LYS A 576 -36.17 69.80 38.27
CA LYS A 576 -35.83 68.83 39.34
C LYS A 576 -36.35 69.26 40.71
N ASN A 577 -36.29 70.55 41.03
CA ASN A 577 -36.85 71.05 42.29
C ASN A 577 -38.38 70.89 42.30
N GLN A 578 -39.08 71.29 41.23
CA GLN A 578 -40.53 71.07 41.09
C GLN A 578 -40.94 69.58 41.20
N LEU A 579 -40.12 68.67 40.68
CA LEU A 579 -40.36 67.23 40.77
C LEU A 579 -40.13 66.68 42.19
N ASN A 580 -39.12 67.18 42.91
CA ASN A 580 -38.84 66.80 44.31
C ASN A 580 -39.87 67.40 45.28
N GLU A 581 -40.35 68.61 45.02
CA GLU A 581 -41.44 69.26 45.76
C GLU A 581 -42.79 68.54 45.56
N ASN A 582 -42.94 67.75 44.51
CA ASN A 582 -44.13 66.93 44.30
C ASN A 582 -44.16 65.73 45.27
N GLU A 583 -44.99 65.83 46.30
CA GLU A 583 -45.17 64.80 47.32
C GLU A 583 -45.49 63.41 46.72
N THR A 584 -46.22 63.35 45.61
CA THR A 584 -46.58 62.07 44.96
C THR A 584 -45.34 61.37 44.38
N HIS A 585 -44.39 62.12 43.82
CA HIS A 585 -43.13 61.57 43.32
C HIS A 585 -42.26 61.07 44.49
N THR A 586 -42.15 61.86 45.56
CA THR A 586 -41.43 61.45 46.79
C THR A 586 -42.05 60.20 47.43
N GLN A 587 -43.38 60.06 47.41
CA GLN A 587 -44.06 58.84 47.88
C GLN A 587 -43.78 57.64 46.98
N LEU A 588 -43.83 57.79 45.65
CA LEU A 588 -43.50 56.72 44.69
C LEU A 588 -42.06 56.24 44.84
N VAL A 589 -41.07 57.13 44.89
CA VAL A 589 -39.65 56.78 45.10
C VAL A 589 -39.43 56.02 46.41
N ASN A 590 -40.19 56.35 47.46
CA ASN A 590 -40.12 55.62 48.74
C ASN A 590 -40.83 54.26 48.69
N LEU A 591 -41.86 54.09 47.86
CA LEU A 591 -42.50 52.79 47.60
C LEU A 591 -41.61 51.89 46.73
N GLU A 592 -40.98 52.42 45.69
CA GLU A 592 -39.99 51.71 44.87
C GLU A 592 -38.82 51.19 45.71
N LYS A 593 -38.25 52.02 46.60
CA LYS A 593 -37.21 51.58 47.54
C LYS A 593 -37.67 50.48 48.50
N LYS A 594 -38.91 50.54 48.98
CA LYS A 594 -39.50 49.48 49.81
C LYS A 594 -39.70 48.19 49.02
N TRP A 595 -40.17 48.29 47.79
CA TRP A 595 -40.36 47.15 46.89
C TRP A 595 -39.03 46.47 46.56
N LEU A 596 -37.99 47.23 46.20
CA LEU A 596 -36.64 46.73 45.94
C LEU A 596 -36.06 45.96 47.14
N ASN A 597 -36.22 46.50 48.36
CA ASN A 597 -35.78 45.82 49.59
C ASN A 597 -36.59 44.53 49.86
N LEU A 598 -37.88 44.50 49.52
CA LEU A 598 -38.70 43.29 49.66
C LEU A 598 -38.33 42.22 48.62
N GLU A 599 -38.01 42.62 47.38
CA GLU A 599 -37.52 41.74 46.33
C GLU A 599 -36.17 41.11 46.72
N GLN A 600 -35.23 41.92 47.22
CA GLN A 600 -33.93 41.43 47.71
C GLN A 600 -34.10 40.43 48.88
N ASN A 601 -34.99 40.71 49.84
CA ASN A 601 -35.30 39.79 50.93
C ASN A 601 -35.96 38.49 50.43
N ASN A 602 -36.84 38.56 49.43
CA ASN A 602 -37.49 37.39 48.85
C ASN A 602 -36.46 36.49 48.13
N PHE A 603 -35.52 37.10 47.40
CA PHE A 603 -34.40 36.39 46.77
C PHE A 603 -33.57 35.60 47.80
N ILE A 604 -33.13 36.26 48.88
CA ILE A 604 -32.35 35.63 49.97
C ILE A 604 -33.13 34.48 50.63
N LEU A 605 -34.43 34.65 50.85
CA LEU A 605 -35.28 33.59 51.42
C LEU A 605 -35.44 32.40 50.47
N ASN A 606 -35.60 32.62 49.17
CA ASN A 606 -35.69 31.55 48.18
C ASN A 606 -34.37 30.79 48.05
N GLU A 607 -33.22 31.48 48.09
CA GLU A 607 -31.90 30.86 48.10
C GLU A 607 -31.69 29.99 49.36
N PHE A 608 -32.08 30.49 50.54
CA PHE A 608 -32.03 29.72 51.79
C PHE A 608 -32.94 28.47 51.75
N VAL A 609 -34.15 28.58 51.19
CA VAL A 609 -35.06 27.44 51.00
C VAL A 609 -34.50 26.43 50.00
N ALA A 610 -33.86 26.89 48.92
CA ALA A 610 -33.20 26.01 47.94
C ALA A 610 -32.03 25.25 48.58
N ALA A 611 -31.17 25.92 49.35
CA ALA A 611 -30.07 25.30 50.08
C ALA A 611 -30.57 24.23 51.08
N ARG A 612 -31.59 24.55 51.90
CA ARG A 612 -32.20 23.60 52.85
C ARG A 612 -32.85 22.38 52.16
N ARG A 613 -33.44 22.57 50.97
CA ARG A 613 -33.97 21.47 50.15
C ARG A 613 -32.87 20.60 49.57
N ALA A 614 -31.73 21.17 49.18
CA ALA A 614 -30.58 20.40 48.72
C ALA A 614 -29.98 19.54 49.85
N GLU A 615 -29.79 20.11 51.05
CA GLU A 615 -29.32 19.38 52.24
C GLU A 615 -30.22 18.21 52.64
N SER A 616 -31.55 18.38 52.50
CA SER A 616 -32.54 17.37 52.92
C SER A 616 -32.81 16.29 51.87
N ASN A 617 -32.08 16.26 50.75
CA ASN A 617 -32.38 15.38 49.64
C ASN A 617 -31.76 13.98 49.80
N ILE A 618 -32.52 13.04 50.37
CA ILE A 618 -32.08 11.65 50.65
C ILE A 618 -32.25 10.73 49.41
N LEU A 619 -32.92 11.20 48.34
CA LEU A 619 -33.17 10.40 47.12
C LEU A 619 -31.89 9.89 46.40
N PRO A 620 -30.79 10.65 46.28
CA PRO A 620 -29.56 10.15 45.64
C PRO A 620 -28.99 8.94 46.37
N VAL A 621 -28.92 9.01 47.71
CA VAL A 621 -28.42 7.93 48.58
C VAL A 621 -29.31 6.69 48.46
N LYS A 622 -30.64 6.88 48.46
CA LYS A 622 -31.60 5.78 48.22
C LYS A 622 -31.38 5.11 46.86
N ASN A 623 -31.19 5.90 45.79
CA ASN A 623 -30.98 5.38 44.45
C ASN A 623 -29.62 4.65 44.32
N GLN A 624 -28.59 5.13 45.01
CA GLN A 624 -27.27 4.49 45.05
C GLN A 624 -27.29 3.16 45.82
N ALA A 625 -28.01 3.09 46.95
CA ALA A 625 -28.25 1.84 47.67
C ALA A 625 -29.06 0.84 46.84
N MET A 626 -30.09 1.29 46.12
CA MET A 626 -30.86 0.44 45.19
C MET A 626 -30.01 -0.10 44.02
N LYS A 627 -29.09 0.71 43.48
CA LYS A 627 -28.12 0.26 42.47
C LYS A 627 -27.20 -0.84 43.01
N LEU A 628 -26.59 -0.63 44.17
CA LEU A 628 -25.73 -1.64 44.80
C LEU A 628 -26.49 -2.95 45.06
N LEU A 629 -27.76 -2.88 45.47
CA LEU A 629 -28.61 -4.06 45.68
C LEU A 629 -28.91 -4.78 44.35
N GLN A 630 -29.12 -4.05 43.25
CA GLN A 630 -29.25 -4.63 41.91
C GLN A 630 -27.94 -5.26 41.41
N GLU A 631 -26.79 -4.60 41.63
CA GLU A 631 -25.47 -5.12 41.27
C GLU A 631 -25.10 -6.38 42.06
N TYR A 632 -25.36 -6.42 43.37
CA TYR A 632 -25.20 -7.64 44.17
C TYR A 632 -26.12 -8.77 43.70
N ASN A 633 -27.40 -8.49 43.41
CA ASN A 633 -28.31 -9.50 42.87
C ASN A 633 -27.85 -10.01 41.50
N LYS A 634 -27.28 -9.14 40.65
CA LYS A 634 -26.71 -9.52 39.35
C LYS A 634 -25.48 -10.41 39.53
N ASN A 635 -24.57 -10.06 40.44
CA ASN A 635 -23.40 -10.89 40.77
C ASN A 635 -23.82 -12.26 41.34
N ILE A 636 -24.85 -12.33 42.18
CA ILE A 636 -25.40 -13.60 42.70
C ILE A 636 -26.00 -14.44 41.56
N GLN A 637 -26.72 -13.83 40.61
CA GLN A 637 -27.21 -14.52 39.42
C GLN A 637 -26.06 -15.01 38.53
N GLU A 638 -25.04 -14.20 38.30
CA GLU A 638 -23.85 -14.58 37.52
C GLU A 638 -23.11 -15.76 38.16
N VAL A 639 -22.91 -15.75 39.48
CA VAL A 639 -22.34 -16.89 40.24
C VAL A 639 -23.22 -18.13 40.13
N LEU A 640 -24.55 -18.01 40.22
CA LEU A 640 -25.47 -19.16 40.05
C LEU A 640 -25.47 -19.71 38.62
N THR A 641 -25.24 -18.88 37.60
CA THR A 641 -25.13 -19.32 36.19
C THR A 641 -23.76 -19.86 35.80
N SER A 642 -22.69 -19.49 36.51
CA SER A 642 -21.31 -19.92 36.23
C SER A 642 -20.79 -21.01 37.20
N GLY A 643 -21.48 -21.23 38.33
CA GLY A 643 -21.10 -22.17 39.40
C GLY A 643 -21.84 -23.50 39.40
N GLY A 644 -22.09 -24.10 38.22
CA GLY A 644 -22.66 -25.45 38.09
C GLY A 644 -21.66 -26.60 38.25
N ASN A 645 -20.41 -26.33 38.66
CA ASN A 645 -19.36 -27.31 38.92
C ASN A 645 -18.23 -26.71 39.78
N MET A 646 -18.34 -26.83 41.11
CA MET A 646 -17.23 -27.16 42.03
C MET A 646 -17.77 -27.34 43.46
N ILE A 647 -17.99 -28.62 43.81
CA ILE A 647 -18.17 -29.23 45.15
C ILE A 647 -19.33 -28.68 46.01
#